data_AF-A0A812I029-F1
#
_entry.id   AF-A0A812I029-F1
#
_cell.length_a   1.000
_cell.length_b   1.000
_cell.length_c   1.000
_cell.angle_alpha   90.00
_cell.angle_beta   90.00
_cell.angle_gamma   90.00
#
_symmetry.space_group_name_H-M   'P 1'
#
loop_
_entity.id
_entity.type
_entity.pdbx_description
1 polymer ?
#
loop_
_entity_poly.entity_id
_entity_poly.type
_entity_poly.pdbx_seq_one_letter_code
_entity_poly.pdbx_strand_id
1 'polypeptide(L)'
;MRRAQLAGLWLLVVRAWARSNCSPDDGECELPDTTGFVQVTHKTKAKAKDDAESPHPDFGPNVIVLEPGEASTQVEERLQSFYEQWISWDEDAQFGDHRTAILLKPGEHQVDINLWYYVGVYGLGKSPLDVVARHGPRGEGLRVEQQPASYPGGPLLPNTNTFWRTIENVHVAQDKLDFFVSQAAPLRSVRVDGNVHLSGGGTDWTSGGALMNSDIIGEPVTGTQQQWYTRGTTMRPYDHPAGQGSYACVGCIDRDSGLPFYNSFNFDEHRADQTFHKGLTYAAAPEVFAEKPYIFFDEGTYKLRIPEVLNNHAGPDWQTGSTVEFDQVFLTKEGTTAAEINAAIAAGMHIVITPAVYYLEEPIVIDHPNTVILGLGFATLIPQKLPVFVGRGVIEVGNVDGVRLAGVFVQAGPQDSSDFSKAVGALVRWGKPENPYAGKKSNPGFIYDFIARVGGPDHQPVGVANMLEINNGWVVGDNLWLWKADHCVSNSGALCKPQRYVNHCLVVNAENVHMYGLMAEHANEDVCVWNGEYGKTIFYQSEFKYTLGEASKPGTWQDVPHAVSYRVNAINHEAAAFGIYAVVLAEDVDDEETPMANVQMQGGFSAISVRDVSTYRYGFKDVSALNWNGNWPEQSRINCKAWVGSTRSCLDAGVGVPR
;
A
#
# COMPACT_ATOMS: atom_id res chain seq x y z
N MET A 1 21.82 -66.59 15.62
CA MET A 1 20.81 -65.62 15.18
C MET A 1 20.81 -65.63 13.65
N ARG A 2 19.66 -65.98 13.07
CA ARG A 2 19.37 -66.43 11.68
C ARG A 2 19.07 -65.18 10.82
N ARG A 3 19.32 -65.03 9.51
CA ARG A 3 19.67 -65.84 8.31
C ARG A 3 20.30 -64.85 7.28
N ALA A 4 21.49 -65.10 6.69
CA ALA A 4 21.77 -65.82 5.43
C ALA A 4 21.29 -65.07 4.15
N GLN A 5 22.17 -64.54 3.28
CA GLN A 5 22.97 -65.13 2.16
C GLN A 5 22.41 -64.61 0.81
N LEU A 6 23.18 -63.86 0.00
CA LEU A 6 24.21 -64.25 -1.00
C LEU A 6 23.64 -64.71 -2.36
N ALA A 7 24.20 -64.10 -3.42
CA ALA A 7 24.25 -64.48 -4.84
C ALA A 7 22.91 -64.45 -5.61
N GLY A 8 22.81 -64.00 -6.85
CA GLY A 8 23.82 -63.78 -7.88
C GLY A 8 23.29 -64.38 -9.20
N LEU A 9 23.57 -63.66 -10.28
CA LEU A 9 23.69 -64.08 -11.69
C LEU A 9 22.53 -63.91 -12.71
N TRP A 10 22.85 -63.03 -13.69
CA TRP A 10 22.89 -63.21 -15.17
C TRP A 10 21.72 -62.78 -16.08
N LEU A 11 22.02 -61.70 -16.82
CA LEU A 11 21.91 -61.48 -18.28
C LEU A 11 20.65 -61.93 -19.04
N LEU A 12 19.96 -60.95 -19.65
CA LEU A 12 19.70 -60.95 -21.10
C LEU A 12 19.32 -59.54 -21.61
N VAL A 13 20.01 -59.15 -22.67
CA VAL A 13 19.79 -57.96 -23.51
C VAL A 13 18.51 -58.13 -24.31
N VAL A 14 17.57 -57.16 -24.26
CA VAL A 14 16.78 -56.72 -25.42
C VAL A 14 16.46 -55.24 -25.27
N ARG A 15 17.05 -54.43 -26.17
CA ARG A 15 16.56 -53.10 -26.55
C ARG A 15 15.19 -53.26 -27.24
N ALA A 16 14.17 -52.56 -26.77
CA ALA A 16 12.98 -52.24 -27.55
C ALA A 16 12.78 -50.72 -27.44
N TRP A 17 13.29 -49.94 -28.40
CA TRP A 17 12.50 -49.41 -29.53
C TRP A 17 11.17 -48.78 -29.08
N ALA A 18 11.24 -47.54 -28.57
CA ALA A 18 10.18 -46.58 -28.84
C ALA A 18 10.54 -45.90 -30.17
N ARG A 19 9.87 -46.33 -31.25
CA ARG A 19 9.95 -45.68 -32.55
C ARG A 19 9.44 -44.26 -32.39
N SER A 20 10.33 -43.30 -32.64
CA SER A 20 9.97 -42.03 -33.26
C SER A 20 9.13 -42.33 -34.51
N ASN A 21 7.83 -42.03 -34.46
CA ASN A 21 7.04 -41.90 -35.69
C ASN A 21 7.25 -40.48 -36.22
N CYS A 22 8.43 -40.23 -36.79
CA CYS A 22 8.64 -39.09 -37.67
C CYS A 22 8.20 -39.53 -39.08
N SER A 23 7.15 -38.91 -39.62
CA SER A 23 6.88 -38.96 -41.06
C SER A 23 7.97 -38.17 -41.79
N PRO A 24 8.57 -38.66 -42.90
CA PRO A 24 9.66 -37.95 -43.57
C PRO A 24 9.26 -36.71 -44.39
N ASP A 25 7.98 -36.34 -44.50
CA ASP A 25 7.53 -35.31 -45.46
C ASP A 25 6.90 -34.05 -44.83
N ASP A 26 6.95 -33.91 -43.50
CA ASP A 26 6.29 -32.82 -42.79
C ASP A 26 7.13 -32.49 -41.54
N GLY A 27 8.00 -31.47 -41.65
CA GLY A 27 9.01 -31.15 -40.62
C GLY A 27 8.46 -30.50 -39.34
N GLU A 28 7.61 -31.20 -38.59
CA GLU A 28 7.15 -30.76 -37.27
C GLU A 28 7.53 -31.79 -36.19
N CYS A 29 8.36 -31.36 -35.24
CA CYS A 29 8.56 -32.01 -33.96
C CYS A 29 7.93 -31.11 -32.90
N GLU A 30 6.75 -31.46 -32.39
CA GLU A 30 6.18 -30.77 -31.22
C GLU A 30 6.94 -31.19 -29.95
N LEU A 31 7.65 -30.22 -29.36
CA LEU A 31 7.96 -30.21 -27.93
C LEU A 31 7.02 -29.17 -27.29
N PRO A 32 6.46 -29.44 -26.09
CA PRO A 32 5.54 -28.51 -25.45
C PRO A 32 6.30 -27.26 -24.98
N ASP A 33 5.96 -26.12 -25.56
CA ASP A 33 6.33 -24.78 -25.10
C ASP A 33 5.48 -24.41 -23.87
N THR A 34 6.14 -24.25 -22.73
CA THR A 34 5.57 -23.70 -21.50
C THR A 34 5.54 -22.17 -21.58
N THR A 35 4.46 -21.59 -22.09
CA THR A 35 3.90 -20.29 -21.63
C THR A 35 2.65 -19.87 -22.38
N GLY A 36 2.36 -20.38 -23.59
CA GLY A 36 1.02 -20.25 -24.19
C GLY A 36 0.44 -18.82 -24.30
N PHE A 37 1.26 -17.77 -24.29
CA PHE A 37 0.82 -16.39 -24.54
C PHE A 37 1.26 -15.95 -25.93
N VAL A 38 0.27 -15.74 -26.78
CA VAL A 38 0.36 -14.84 -27.92
C VAL A 38 -0.38 -13.57 -27.47
N GLN A 39 0.28 -12.40 -27.54
CA GLN A 39 -0.43 -11.13 -27.62
C GLN A 39 -1.62 -11.32 -28.56
N VAL A 40 -2.87 -11.13 -28.11
CA VAL A 40 -4.03 -11.34 -28.98
C VAL A 40 -4.10 -10.20 -29.99
N THR A 41 -3.23 -10.24 -31.01
CA THR A 41 -3.44 -9.58 -32.28
C THR A 41 -4.30 -10.53 -33.10
N HIS A 42 -5.52 -10.12 -33.43
CA HIS A 42 -6.37 -10.83 -34.39
C HIS A 42 -5.58 -11.07 -35.69
N LYS A 43 -5.08 -12.29 -35.91
CA LYS A 43 -4.49 -12.70 -37.20
C LYS A 43 -5.60 -12.94 -38.21
N THR A 44 -6.03 -11.90 -38.92
CA THR A 44 -6.61 -12.11 -40.26
C THR A 44 -5.53 -12.72 -41.16
N LYS A 45 -5.83 -13.87 -41.77
CA LYS A 45 -4.92 -14.60 -42.67
C LYS A 45 -4.35 -13.69 -43.76
N ALA A 46 -3.05 -13.40 -43.71
CA ALA A 46 -2.23 -13.14 -44.88
C ALA A 46 -0.74 -13.43 -44.62
N LYS A 47 -0.11 -13.96 -45.68
CA LYS A 47 1.28 -14.34 -45.97
C LYS A 47 2.43 -13.71 -45.14
N ALA A 48 3.48 -14.52 -45.02
CA ALA A 48 4.70 -14.34 -44.22
C ALA A 48 5.64 -13.17 -44.58
N LYS A 49 6.41 -12.80 -43.55
CA LYS A 49 7.74 -12.18 -43.46
C LYS A 49 7.79 -10.64 -43.40
N ASP A 50 7.82 -10.14 -42.16
CA ASP A 50 8.70 -9.06 -41.68
C ASP A 50 8.75 -9.15 -40.14
N ASP A 51 9.96 -9.18 -39.56
CA ASP A 51 10.21 -8.93 -38.13
C ASP A 51 10.00 -7.43 -37.86
N ALA A 52 8.77 -6.96 -38.07
CA ALA A 52 8.37 -5.63 -37.61
C ALA A 52 8.15 -5.74 -36.10
N GLU A 53 9.02 -5.07 -35.35
CA GLU A 53 8.83 -4.81 -33.92
C GLU A 53 7.38 -4.33 -33.70
N SER A 54 6.65 -4.98 -32.80
CA SER A 54 5.26 -4.60 -32.51
C SER A 54 5.23 -3.11 -32.18
N PRO A 55 4.31 -2.30 -32.75
CA PRO A 55 4.23 -0.87 -32.44
C PRO A 55 3.83 -0.60 -30.98
N HIS A 56 3.52 -1.66 -30.21
CA HIS A 56 3.16 -1.58 -28.81
C HIS A 56 4.29 -2.10 -27.92
N PRO A 57 4.57 -1.44 -26.79
CA PRO A 57 5.50 -1.95 -25.80
C PRO A 57 5.03 -3.31 -25.30
N ASP A 58 5.95 -4.25 -25.19
CA ASP A 58 5.70 -5.49 -24.45
C ASP A 58 5.69 -5.14 -22.95
N PHE A 59 4.65 -5.52 -22.21
CA PHE A 59 4.56 -5.32 -20.75
C PHE A 59 5.04 -6.53 -19.93
N GLY A 60 5.43 -7.62 -20.60
CA GLY A 60 5.86 -8.85 -19.94
C GLY A 60 4.68 -9.78 -19.62
N PRO A 61 4.97 -10.99 -19.11
CA PRO A 61 4.00 -12.09 -18.99
C PRO A 61 2.96 -11.88 -17.87
N ASN A 62 3.27 -11.01 -16.91
CA ASN A 62 2.45 -10.74 -15.72
C ASN A 62 1.40 -9.63 -15.95
N VAL A 63 1.24 -9.19 -17.20
CA VAL A 63 0.27 -8.18 -17.60
C VAL A 63 -0.77 -8.79 -18.53
N ILE A 64 -2.04 -8.68 -18.15
CA ILE A 64 -3.19 -9.13 -18.92
C ILE A 64 -3.84 -7.91 -19.54
N VAL A 65 -3.80 -7.77 -20.87
CA VAL A 65 -4.46 -6.66 -21.58
C VAL A 65 -5.78 -7.17 -22.15
N LEU A 66 -6.89 -6.55 -21.74
CA LEU A 66 -8.23 -6.87 -22.23
C LEU A 66 -8.67 -5.82 -23.26
N GLU A 67 -9.17 -6.30 -24.39
CA GLU A 67 -9.88 -5.50 -25.39
C GLU A 67 -11.35 -5.34 -24.97
N PRO A 68 -12.03 -4.25 -25.37
CA PRO A 68 -13.46 -4.08 -25.11
C PRO A 68 -14.30 -5.24 -25.66
N GLY A 69 -15.36 -5.60 -24.95
CA GLY A 69 -16.28 -6.67 -25.27
C GLY A 69 -16.56 -7.58 -24.07
N GLU A 70 -17.23 -8.69 -24.35
CA GLU A 70 -17.42 -9.77 -23.39
C GLU A 70 -16.12 -10.58 -23.27
N ALA A 71 -15.65 -10.77 -22.04
CA ALA A 71 -14.49 -11.61 -21.77
C ALA A 71 -14.77 -13.04 -22.24
N SER A 72 -13.80 -13.65 -22.94
CA SER A 72 -13.97 -15.03 -23.39
C SER A 72 -13.97 -15.99 -22.19
N THR A 73 -14.60 -17.16 -22.35
CA THR A 73 -14.59 -18.21 -21.33
C THR A 73 -13.17 -18.56 -20.84
N GLN A 74 -12.18 -18.52 -21.73
CA GLN A 74 -10.77 -18.79 -21.39
C GLN A 74 -10.18 -17.72 -20.48
N VAL A 75 -10.50 -16.45 -20.73
CA VAL A 75 -10.07 -15.33 -19.87
C VAL A 75 -10.73 -15.46 -18.50
N GLU A 76 -12.03 -15.73 -18.47
CA GLU A 76 -12.80 -15.90 -17.24
C GLU A 76 -12.28 -17.08 -16.40
N GLU A 77 -12.08 -18.25 -17.00
CA GLU A 77 -11.50 -19.43 -16.33
C GLU A 77 -10.09 -19.13 -15.81
N ARG A 78 -9.30 -18.34 -16.54
CA ARG A 78 -7.95 -17.98 -16.11
C ARG A 78 -7.97 -17.03 -14.91
N LEU A 79 -8.78 -15.97 -14.95
CA LEU A 79 -8.94 -15.03 -13.84
C LEU A 79 -9.45 -15.74 -12.59
N GLN A 80 -10.43 -16.63 -12.75
CA GLN A 80 -10.93 -17.48 -11.67
C GLN A 80 -9.83 -18.39 -11.10
N SER A 81 -9.01 -19.02 -11.96
CA SER A 81 -7.90 -19.87 -11.50
C SER A 81 -6.86 -19.08 -10.69
N PHE A 82 -6.59 -17.82 -11.06
CA PHE A 82 -5.68 -16.97 -10.30
C PHE A 82 -6.28 -16.58 -8.96
N TYR A 83 -7.56 -16.22 -8.94
CA TYR A 83 -8.26 -15.94 -7.69
C TYR A 83 -8.17 -17.14 -6.74
N GLU A 84 -8.53 -18.35 -7.21
CA GLU A 84 -8.48 -19.58 -6.40
C GLU A 84 -7.08 -19.89 -5.88
N GLN A 85 -6.05 -19.64 -6.70
CA GLN A 85 -4.67 -19.92 -6.34
C GLN A 85 -4.11 -18.92 -5.33
N TRP A 86 -4.52 -17.65 -5.41
CA TRP A 86 -3.82 -16.53 -4.77
C TRP A 86 -4.66 -15.72 -3.79
N ILE A 87 -5.88 -16.16 -3.48
CA ILE A 87 -6.73 -15.48 -2.49
C ILE A 87 -6.39 -15.88 -1.04
N SER A 88 -5.87 -17.10 -0.81
CA SER A 88 -5.69 -17.63 0.56
C SER A 88 -4.56 -16.92 1.34
N TRP A 89 -4.45 -17.21 2.64
CA TRP A 89 -3.37 -16.72 3.50
C TRP A 89 -2.14 -17.64 3.51
N ASP A 90 -2.11 -18.63 2.62
CA ASP A 90 -0.97 -19.51 2.52
C ASP A 90 0.28 -18.73 2.07
N GLU A 91 1.44 -19.30 2.40
CA GLU A 91 2.76 -18.72 2.12
C GLU A 91 2.87 -18.24 0.66
N ASP A 92 2.39 -19.05 -0.28
CA ASP A 92 2.46 -18.79 -1.71
C ASP A 92 1.47 -17.71 -2.20
N ALA A 93 0.44 -17.40 -1.41
CA ALA A 93 -0.59 -16.42 -1.75
C ALA A 93 -0.27 -15.05 -1.12
N GLN A 94 -0.60 -14.84 0.16
CA GLN A 94 -0.37 -13.55 0.81
C GLN A 94 1.12 -13.13 0.76
N PHE A 95 2.05 -14.07 0.84
CA PHE A 95 3.49 -13.77 0.88
C PHE A 95 4.26 -14.24 -0.36
N GLY A 96 3.57 -14.68 -1.41
CA GLY A 96 4.20 -15.15 -2.64
C GLY A 96 4.75 -14.03 -3.52
N ASP A 97 5.47 -14.46 -4.56
CA ASP A 97 6.12 -13.58 -5.53
C ASP A 97 5.22 -13.22 -6.74
N HIS A 98 4.00 -13.75 -6.80
CA HIS A 98 3.08 -13.44 -7.90
C HIS A 98 2.69 -11.96 -7.88
N ARG A 99 2.70 -11.33 -9.05
CA ARG A 99 2.32 -9.92 -9.26
C ARG A 99 1.52 -9.84 -10.54
N THR A 100 0.38 -9.15 -10.54
CA THR A 100 -0.47 -9.10 -11.74
C THR A 100 -1.02 -7.69 -11.98
N ALA A 101 -0.94 -7.23 -13.23
CA ALA A 101 -1.70 -6.07 -13.69
C ALA A 101 -2.69 -6.48 -14.79
N ILE A 102 -3.95 -6.10 -14.64
CA ILE A 102 -5.00 -6.27 -15.63
C ILE A 102 -5.28 -4.89 -16.22
N LEU A 103 -5.00 -4.71 -17.50
CA LEU A 103 -5.17 -3.45 -18.22
C LEU A 103 -6.41 -3.53 -19.12
N LEU A 104 -7.39 -2.66 -18.88
CA LEU A 104 -8.61 -2.57 -19.67
C LEU A 104 -8.47 -1.43 -20.69
N LYS A 105 -8.45 -1.75 -21.98
CA LYS A 105 -8.41 -0.72 -23.04
C LYS A 105 -9.68 0.13 -23.06
N PRO A 106 -9.66 1.37 -23.60
CA PRO A 106 -10.85 2.21 -23.71
C PRO A 106 -12.00 1.51 -24.44
N GLY A 107 -13.19 1.51 -23.81
CA GLY A 107 -14.39 0.83 -24.28
C GLY A 107 -15.16 0.16 -23.14
N GLU A 108 -16.18 -0.62 -23.50
CA GLU A 108 -17.00 -1.37 -22.55
C GLU A 108 -16.50 -2.80 -22.41
N HIS A 109 -16.37 -3.29 -21.18
CA HIS A 109 -15.89 -4.62 -20.80
C HIS A 109 -16.96 -5.31 -19.97
N GLN A 110 -17.31 -6.54 -20.32
CA GLN A 110 -18.12 -7.44 -19.48
C GLN A 110 -17.18 -8.50 -18.93
N VAL A 111 -16.76 -8.34 -17.68
CA VAL A 111 -15.73 -9.18 -17.05
C VAL A 111 -16.02 -9.37 -15.56
N ASP A 112 -15.79 -10.57 -15.06
CA ASP A 112 -15.96 -10.90 -13.65
C ASP A 112 -14.58 -11.06 -12.97
N ILE A 113 -14.23 -10.12 -12.08
CA ILE A 113 -12.93 -10.12 -11.39
C ILE A 113 -13.15 -9.96 -9.88
N ASN A 114 -12.89 -11.03 -9.14
CA ASN A 114 -12.68 -10.95 -7.70
C ASN A 114 -11.18 -10.79 -7.44
N LEU A 115 -10.76 -9.66 -6.86
CA LEU A 115 -9.34 -9.35 -6.76
C LEU A 115 -8.67 -10.16 -5.64
N TRP A 116 -7.59 -10.88 -5.98
CA TRP A 116 -6.72 -11.62 -5.06
C TRP A 116 -5.56 -10.75 -4.53
N TYR A 117 -4.56 -11.35 -3.87
CA TYR A 117 -3.36 -10.60 -3.45
C TYR A 117 -2.53 -10.13 -4.66
N TYR A 118 -1.88 -8.97 -4.53
CA TYR A 118 -0.98 -8.38 -5.53
C TYR A 118 -1.55 -8.23 -6.95
N VAL A 119 -2.83 -7.90 -7.08
CA VAL A 119 -3.46 -7.62 -8.38
C VAL A 119 -3.97 -6.18 -8.49
N GLY A 120 -3.66 -5.52 -9.60
CA GLY A 120 -4.24 -4.22 -9.95
C GLY A 120 -5.05 -4.28 -11.24
N VAL A 121 -6.26 -3.71 -11.23
CA VAL A 121 -7.08 -3.49 -12.42
C VAL A 121 -6.98 -2.02 -12.82
N TYR A 122 -6.49 -1.75 -14.02
CA TYR A 122 -6.21 -0.41 -14.51
C TYR A 122 -6.96 -0.14 -15.82
N GLY A 123 -7.82 0.87 -15.84
CA GLY A 123 -8.36 1.37 -17.09
C GLY A 123 -7.34 2.22 -17.83
N LEU A 124 -7.20 2.01 -19.14
CA LEU A 124 -6.30 2.74 -20.01
C LEU A 124 -6.99 3.95 -20.69
N GLY A 125 -8.03 4.49 -20.07
CA GLY A 125 -8.73 5.70 -20.51
C GLY A 125 -7.95 6.98 -20.22
N LYS A 126 -8.33 8.09 -20.87
CA LYS A 126 -7.92 9.43 -20.42
C LYS A 126 -8.68 9.83 -19.15
N SER A 127 -9.81 9.18 -18.89
CA SER A 127 -10.60 9.27 -17.67
C SER A 127 -11.23 7.90 -17.37
N PRO A 128 -11.76 7.66 -16.14
CA PRO A 128 -12.54 6.46 -15.86
C PRO A 128 -13.71 6.25 -16.81
N LEU A 129 -14.30 7.32 -17.34
CA LEU A 129 -15.46 7.25 -18.21
C LEU A 129 -15.17 6.60 -19.57
N ASP A 130 -13.90 6.53 -19.97
CA ASP A 130 -13.51 5.90 -21.23
C ASP A 130 -13.42 4.37 -21.11
N VAL A 131 -13.45 3.82 -19.89
CA VAL A 131 -13.33 2.38 -19.61
C VAL A 131 -14.47 1.95 -18.71
N VAL A 132 -15.49 1.34 -19.30
CA VAL A 132 -16.69 0.91 -18.59
C VAL A 132 -16.58 -0.58 -18.27
N ALA A 133 -16.52 -0.94 -16.99
CA ALA A 133 -16.57 -2.32 -16.54
C ALA A 133 -17.99 -2.67 -16.06
N ARG A 134 -18.58 -3.71 -16.65
CA ARG A 134 -19.89 -4.28 -16.29
C ARG A 134 -19.71 -5.70 -15.76
N HIS A 135 -20.79 -6.24 -15.19
CA HIS A 135 -20.89 -7.67 -14.90
C HIS A 135 -20.50 -8.51 -16.14
N GLY A 136 -19.66 -9.50 -15.93
CA GLY A 136 -19.26 -10.46 -16.94
C GLY A 136 -20.26 -11.61 -17.08
N PRO A 137 -19.86 -12.70 -17.77
CA PRO A 137 -20.71 -13.85 -18.05
C PRO A 137 -21.30 -14.55 -16.81
N ARG A 138 -20.67 -14.45 -15.64
CA ARG A 138 -21.18 -14.98 -14.36
C ARG A 138 -22.10 -14.01 -13.63
N GLY A 139 -22.16 -12.75 -14.05
CA GLY A 139 -23.03 -11.74 -13.46
C GLY A 139 -22.49 -11.12 -12.16
N GLU A 140 -21.17 -11.12 -11.94
CA GLU A 140 -20.55 -10.75 -10.66
C GLU A 140 -19.78 -9.44 -10.71
N GLY A 141 -19.16 -9.10 -11.84
CA GLY A 141 -18.41 -7.87 -12.06
C GLY A 141 -17.10 -7.78 -11.26
N LEU A 142 -16.62 -6.55 -11.09
CA LEU A 142 -15.49 -6.20 -10.24
C LEU A 142 -15.91 -6.21 -8.77
N ARG A 143 -15.12 -6.86 -7.91
CA ARG A 143 -15.36 -6.93 -6.48
C ARG A 143 -14.14 -7.35 -5.66
N VAL A 144 -14.22 -7.10 -4.36
CA VAL A 144 -13.44 -7.77 -3.32
C VAL A 144 -14.42 -8.23 -2.26
N GLU A 145 -14.56 -9.55 -2.14
CA GLU A 145 -15.48 -10.18 -1.20
C GLU A 145 -14.74 -10.79 -0.01
N GLN A 146 -15.51 -11.38 0.90
CA GLN A 146 -15.00 -12.09 2.06
C GLN A 146 -14.06 -13.22 1.65
N GLN A 147 -12.91 -13.28 2.33
CA GLN A 147 -11.98 -14.41 2.26
C GLN A 147 -12.70 -15.76 2.45
N PRO A 148 -12.32 -16.82 1.72
CA PRO A 148 -13.02 -18.11 1.76
C PRO A 148 -12.96 -18.77 3.15
N ALA A 149 -13.97 -19.58 3.47
CA ALA A 149 -14.15 -20.24 4.78
C ALA A 149 -13.05 -21.25 5.17
N SER A 150 -12.11 -21.56 4.26
CA SER A 150 -10.94 -22.41 4.52
C SER A 150 -9.88 -21.76 5.42
N TYR A 151 -10.13 -20.54 5.92
CA TYR A 151 -9.28 -19.81 6.86
C TYR A 151 -9.09 -20.53 8.22
N PRO A 152 -7.84 -20.84 8.63
CA PRO A 152 -7.55 -21.31 9.99
C PRO A 152 -7.43 -20.13 10.96
N GLY A 153 -8.55 -19.70 11.56
CA GLY A 153 -8.53 -18.68 12.62
C GLY A 153 -9.88 -18.44 13.31
N GLY A 154 -10.84 -19.34 13.11
CA GLY A 154 -12.17 -19.23 13.69
C GLY A 154 -13.05 -18.16 13.05
N PRO A 155 -14.30 -18.01 13.52
CA PRO A 155 -15.37 -17.25 12.86
C PRO A 155 -15.29 -15.71 12.99
N LEU A 156 -14.18 -15.12 13.48
CA LEU A 156 -14.16 -13.73 13.96
C LEU A 156 -13.20 -12.74 13.26
N LEU A 157 -12.50 -13.08 12.17
CA LEU A 157 -11.53 -12.17 11.54
C LEU A 157 -11.56 -12.08 10.00
N PRO A 158 -12.72 -12.04 9.32
CA PRO A 158 -12.68 -11.96 7.87
C PRO A 158 -12.28 -10.54 7.45
N ASN A 159 -11.32 -10.45 6.53
CA ASN A 159 -10.85 -9.26 5.81
C ASN A 159 -9.88 -8.25 6.46
N THR A 160 -9.46 -8.41 7.72
CA THR A 160 -8.39 -7.55 8.31
C THR A 160 -7.04 -7.65 7.60
N ASN A 161 -6.82 -8.71 6.82
CA ASN A 161 -5.59 -8.89 6.03
C ASN A 161 -5.79 -8.85 4.52
N THR A 162 -6.93 -8.35 4.04
CA THR A 162 -7.23 -8.23 2.61
C THR A 162 -6.47 -7.05 1.99
N PHE A 163 -5.16 -7.22 1.85
CA PHE A 163 -4.19 -6.20 1.40
C PHE A 163 -3.93 -6.25 -0.11
N TRP A 164 -3.12 -5.29 -0.58
CA TRP A 164 -2.39 -5.29 -1.86
C TRP A 164 -3.25 -5.61 -3.08
N ARG A 165 -4.30 -4.81 -3.30
CA ARG A 165 -5.13 -4.89 -4.51
C ARG A 165 -5.66 -3.52 -4.92
N THR A 166 -5.88 -3.26 -6.20
CA THR A 166 -6.34 -1.93 -6.61
C THR A 166 -7.26 -1.96 -7.82
N ILE A 167 -8.19 -1.00 -7.87
CA ILE A 167 -8.95 -0.65 -9.07
C ILE A 167 -8.67 0.82 -9.35
N GLU A 168 -8.18 1.11 -10.55
CA GLU A 168 -7.78 2.46 -10.93
C GLU A 168 -8.25 2.86 -12.33
N ASN A 169 -8.78 4.08 -12.47
CA ASN A 169 -9.16 4.68 -13.76
C ASN A 169 -10.25 3.89 -14.52
N VAL A 170 -11.25 3.38 -13.80
CA VAL A 170 -12.36 2.57 -14.34
C VAL A 170 -13.70 3.16 -13.94
N HIS A 171 -14.66 3.20 -14.87
CA HIS A 171 -16.07 3.35 -14.57
C HIS A 171 -16.67 1.97 -14.29
N VAL A 172 -16.90 1.70 -13.00
CA VAL A 172 -17.60 0.51 -12.50
C VAL A 172 -19.11 0.71 -12.66
N ALA A 173 -19.66 0.19 -13.75
CA ALA A 173 -21.08 0.27 -14.08
C ALA A 173 -21.86 -0.87 -13.42
N GLN A 174 -21.86 -0.86 -12.08
CA GLN A 174 -22.55 -1.81 -11.21
C GLN A 174 -23.41 -1.05 -10.20
N ASP A 175 -24.59 -1.59 -9.86
CA ASP A 175 -25.46 -1.06 -8.81
C ASP A 175 -24.85 -1.19 -7.40
N LYS A 176 -23.83 -2.05 -7.27
CA LYS A 176 -23.08 -2.31 -6.05
C LYS A 176 -21.65 -2.70 -6.39
N LEU A 177 -20.69 -2.13 -5.66
CA LEU A 177 -19.30 -2.57 -5.62
C LEU A 177 -18.98 -3.05 -4.19
N ASP A 178 -18.80 -4.35 -4.02
CA ASP A 178 -18.20 -4.89 -2.79
C ASP A 178 -16.69 -4.71 -2.84
N PHE A 179 -16.14 -4.06 -1.82
CA PHE A 179 -14.71 -3.74 -1.74
C PHE A 179 -14.20 -3.91 -0.30
N PHE A 180 -14.26 -5.14 0.21
CA PHE A 180 -13.99 -5.48 1.61
C PHE A 180 -12.49 -5.61 1.88
N VAL A 181 -11.80 -4.46 1.93
CA VAL A 181 -10.34 -4.40 1.98
C VAL A 181 -9.80 -3.87 3.31
N SER A 182 -8.51 -4.12 3.53
CA SER A 182 -7.70 -3.48 4.56
C SER A 182 -6.63 -2.56 3.93
N GLN A 183 -5.48 -2.34 4.57
CA GLN A 183 -4.46 -1.39 4.12
C GLN A 183 -3.88 -1.72 2.73
N ALA A 184 -3.30 -0.70 2.07
CA ALA A 184 -2.70 -0.78 0.74
C ALA A 184 -3.61 -1.37 -0.35
N ALA A 185 -4.90 -1.00 -0.31
CA ALA A 185 -5.87 -1.35 -1.32
C ALA A 185 -6.62 -0.13 -1.88
N PRO A 186 -5.97 0.72 -2.69
CA PRO A 186 -6.60 1.95 -3.17
C PRO A 186 -7.68 1.70 -4.24
N LEU A 187 -8.80 2.41 -4.12
CA LEU A 187 -9.69 2.77 -5.21
C LEU A 187 -9.32 4.18 -5.68
N ARG A 188 -8.91 4.33 -6.94
CA ARG A 188 -8.43 5.63 -7.44
C ARG A 188 -9.00 5.97 -8.80
N SER A 189 -9.41 7.22 -8.98
CA SER A 189 -9.92 7.70 -10.27
C SER A 189 -11.05 6.82 -10.79
N VAL A 190 -11.98 6.38 -9.92
CA VAL A 190 -13.09 5.52 -10.33
C VAL A 190 -14.39 6.31 -10.43
N ARG A 191 -15.27 5.87 -11.32
CA ARG A 191 -16.69 6.20 -11.23
C ARG A 191 -17.45 4.94 -10.84
N VAL A 192 -18.31 4.99 -9.83
CA VAL A 192 -19.15 3.86 -9.44
C VAL A 192 -20.62 4.27 -9.55
N ASP A 193 -21.40 3.55 -10.36
CA ASP A 193 -22.82 3.88 -10.57
C ASP A 193 -23.71 3.57 -9.36
N GLY A 194 -23.24 2.71 -8.46
CA GLY A 194 -23.94 2.24 -7.28
C GLY A 194 -23.28 2.57 -5.95
N ASN A 195 -23.66 1.81 -4.93
CA ASN A 195 -23.07 1.89 -3.59
C ASN A 195 -21.71 1.19 -3.55
N VAL A 196 -20.78 1.75 -2.75
CA VAL A 196 -19.49 1.11 -2.47
C VAL A 196 -19.53 0.55 -1.06
N HIS A 197 -19.61 -0.77 -0.94
CA HIS A 197 -19.64 -1.45 0.34
C HIS A 197 -18.23 -1.78 0.79
N LEU A 198 -17.86 -1.31 1.97
CA LEU A 198 -16.50 -1.45 2.49
C LEU A 198 -16.34 -2.63 3.45
N SER A 199 -17.44 -3.30 3.79
CA SER A 199 -17.47 -4.52 4.60
C SER A 199 -18.71 -5.37 4.31
N GLY A 200 -18.62 -6.67 4.57
CA GLY A 200 -19.75 -7.60 4.53
C GLY A 200 -20.69 -7.50 5.75
N GLY A 201 -20.31 -6.71 6.77
CA GLY A 201 -21.08 -6.49 8.00
C GLY A 201 -20.99 -7.63 9.02
N GLY A 202 -21.69 -7.49 10.14
CA GLY A 202 -21.73 -8.51 11.20
C GLY A 202 -20.37 -8.73 11.86
N THR A 203 -19.77 -9.91 11.68
CA THR A 203 -18.44 -10.27 12.19
C THR A 203 -17.32 -10.06 11.17
N ASP A 204 -17.58 -9.43 10.03
CA ASP A 204 -16.61 -9.16 8.95
C ASP A 204 -15.79 -7.88 9.19
N TRP A 205 -14.72 -7.98 9.98
CA TRP A 205 -13.94 -6.82 10.41
C TRP A 205 -12.95 -6.39 9.34
N THR A 206 -13.00 -5.12 8.94
CA THR A 206 -12.11 -4.58 7.91
C THR A 206 -11.33 -3.39 8.47
N SER A 207 -10.08 -3.22 8.03
CA SER A 207 -9.18 -2.16 8.50
C SER A 207 -8.60 -1.38 7.32
N GLY A 208 -9.49 -1.03 6.39
CA GLY A 208 -9.18 -0.26 5.20
C GLY A 208 -8.86 1.18 5.53
N GLY A 209 -8.60 2.03 4.54
CA GLY A 209 -8.58 1.81 3.11
C GLY A 209 -8.71 3.18 2.45
N ALA A 210 -8.58 3.27 1.13
CA ALA A 210 -8.40 4.55 0.47
C ALA A 210 -9.27 4.67 -0.79
N LEU A 211 -10.01 5.79 -0.90
CA LEU A 211 -10.80 6.16 -2.08
C LEU A 211 -10.40 7.58 -2.54
N MET A 212 -9.73 7.71 -3.68
CA MET A 212 -9.25 9.02 -4.15
C MET A 212 -9.72 9.37 -5.56
N ASN A 213 -9.85 10.66 -5.83
CA ASN A 213 -10.06 11.22 -7.16
C ASN A 213 -11.31 10.66 -7.90
N SER A 214 -12.39 10.36 -7.18
CA SER A 214 -13.46 9.50 -7.68
C SER A 214 -14.84 10.16 -7.74
N ASP A 215 -15.80 9.50 -8.40
CA ASP A 215 -17.20 9.91 -8.48
C ASP A 215 -18.12 8.74 -8.08
N ILE A 216 -18.74 8.81 -6.90
CA ILE A 216 -19.61 7.76 -6.36
C ILE A 216 -21.06 8.21 -6.50
N ILE A 217 -21.81 7.56 -7.40
CA ILE A 217 -23.22 7.90 -7.66
C ILE A 217 -24.12 7.51 -6.48
N GLY A 218 -23.88 6.34 -5.89
CA GLY A 218 -24.54 5.88 -4.67
C GLY A 218 -23.95 6.51 -3.41
N GLU A 219 -23.70 5.70 -2.40
CA GLU A 219 -23.03 6.11 -1.17
C GLU A 219 -21.94 5.11 -0.76
N PRO A 220 -20.88 5.57 -0.06
CA PRO A 220 -20.02 4.67 0.68
C PRO A 220 -20.78 4.07 1.86
N VAL A 221 -20.86 2.74 1.91
CA VAL A 221 -21.49 1.98 3.00
C VAL A 221 -20.36 1.39 3.84
N THR A 222 -20.13 1.98 5.02
CA THR A 222 -18.88 1.74 5.76
C THR A 222 -18.97 0.48 6.63
N GLY A 223 -20.11 0.24 7.26
CA GLY A 223 -20.38 -0.97 8.05
C GLY A 223 -19.37 -1.17 9.19
N THR A 224 -18.62 -2.27 9.16
CA THR A 224 -17.65 -2.67 10.18
C THR A 224 -16.22 -2.19 9.91
N GLN A 225 -16.00 -1.32 8.91
CA GLN A 225 -14.71 -0.67 8.69
C GLN A 225 -14.25 0.10 9.93
N GLN A 226 -12.98 -0.04 10.29
CA GLN A 226 -12.43 0.65 11.46
C GLN A 226 -12.15 2.13 11.20
N GLN A 227 -11.59 2.41 10.01
CA GLN A 227 -11.23 3.73 9.51
C GLN A 227 -11.32 3.74 7.98
N TRP A 228 -11.30 4.92 7.37
CA TRP A 228 -11.28 5.05 5.92
C TRP A 228 -10.79 6.43 5.48
N TYR A 229 -9.91 6.47 4.48
CA TYR A 229 -9.39 7.70 3.89
C TYR A 229 -10.05 7.96 2.54
N THR A 230 -10.47 9.20 2.30
CA THR A 230 -11.00 9.64 1.01
C THR A 230 -10.46 11.02 0.65
N ARG A 231 -10.20 11.28 -0.63
CA ARG A 231 -9.74 12.58 -1.10
C ARG A 231 -10.23 12.91 -2.50
N GLY A 232 -10.58 14.18 -2.75
CA GLY A 232 -10.87 14.66 -4.11
C GLY A 232 -12.01 13.88 -4.78
N THR A 233 -13.03 13.50 -4.01
CA THR A 233 -14.10 12.63 -4.49
C THR A 233 -15.43 13.38 -4.53
N THR A 234 -16.32 13.07 -5.46
CA THR A 234 -17.72 13.49 -5.37
C THR A 234 -18.52 12.34 -4.79
N MET A 235 -19.10 12.53 -3.60
CA MET A 235 -19.81 11.49 -2.86
C MET A 235 -20.88 12.09 -1.95
N ARG A 236 -21.82 11.26 -1.49
CA ARG A 236 -22.63 11.59 -0.31
C ARG A 236 -21.78 11.54 0.96
N PRO A 237 -22.18 12.20 2.06
CA PRO A 237 -21.52 12.04 3.36
C PRO A 237 -21.41 10.55 3.75
N TYR A 238 -20.43 10.20 4.58
CA TYR A 238 -20.39 8.88 5.21
C TYR A 238 -21.69 8.61 6.00
N ASP A 239 -22.14 7.36 5.96
CA ASP A 239 -23.39 6.89 6.56
C ASP A 239 -23.43 7.02 8.09
N HIS A 240 -22.28 6.90 8.75
CA HIS A 240 -22.10 7.17 10.18
C HIS A 240 -20.64 7.51 10.53
N PRO A 241 -20.34 8.05 11.73
CA PRO A 241 -18.97 8.19 12.22
C PRO A 241 -18.30 6.83 12.47
N ALA A 242 -16.98 6.76 12.35
CA ALA A 242 -16.21 5.57 12.66
C ALA A 242 -16.30 5.19 14.16
N GLY A 243 -16.42 3.90 14.45
CA GLY A 243 -16.51 3.40 15.83
C GLY A 243 -15.16 3.37 16.56
N GLN A 244 -14.06 3.16 15.83
CA GLN A 244 -12.72 2.95 16.39
C GLN A 244 -11.67 3.92 15.81
N GLY A 245 -11.64 4.16 14.51
CA GLY A 245 -10.71 5.11 13.90
C GLY A 245 -11.35 6.45 13.55
N SER A 246 -11.12 6.87 12.31
CA SER A 246 -11.75 8.04 11.70
C SER A 246 -12.09 7.75 10.24
N TYR A 247 -13.25 8.20 9.79
CA TYR A 247 -13.54 8.35 8.37
C TYR A 247 -13.20 9.78 7.96
N ALA A 248 -12.17 9.92 7.11
CA ALA A 248 -11.67 11.22 6.69
C ALA A 248 -11.90 11.44 5.21
N CYS A 249 -12.44 12.61 4.87
CA CYS A 249 -12.56 13.07 3.50
C CYS A 249 -11.84 14.43 3.34
N VAL A 250 -10.89 14.51 2.41
CA VAL A 250 -10.08 15.69 2.13
C VAL A 250 -10.42 16.27 0.76
N GLY A 251 -10.96 17.48 0.71
CA GLY A 251 -11.31 18.16 -0.55
C GLY A 251 -12.37 17.42 -1.36
N CYS A 252 -13.30 16.72 -0.73
CA CYS A 252 -14.41 16.08 -1.44
C CYS A 252 -15.59 17.05 -1.62
N ILE A 253 -16.42 16.76 -2.62
CA ILE A 253 -17.66 17.46 -2.96
C ILE A 253 -18.83 16.62 -2.48
N ASP A 254 -19.75 17.26 -1.77
CA ASP A 254 -21.05 16.68 -1.46
C ASP A 254 -21.86 16.56 -2.75
N ARG A 255 -22.18 15.32 -3.13
CA ARG A 255 -22.92 14.99 -4.35
C ARG A 255 -24.26 15.72 -4.47
N ASP A 256 -25.00 15.84 -3.37
CA ASP A 256 -26.38 16.32 -3.44
C ASP A 256 -26.43 17.86 -3.53
N SER A 257 -25.49 18.56 -2.90
CA SER A 257 -25.39 20.02 -2.98
C SER A 257 -24.47 20.53 -4.10
N GLY A 258 -23.55 19.70 -4.59
CA GLY A 258 -22.51 20.08 -5.55
C GLY A 258 -21.44 21.02 -4.99
N LEU A 259 -21.40 21.21 -3.67
CA LEU A 259 -20.44 22.07 -2.98
C LEU A 259 -19.39 21.23 -2.23
N PRO A 260 -18.17 21.74 -2.04
CA PRO A 260 -17.19 21.11 -1.16
C PRO A 260 -17.77 20.88 0.24
N PHE A 261 -17.41 19.77 0.88
CA PHE A 261 -17.77 19.56 2.29
C PHE A 261 -17.21 20.68 3.17
N TYR A 262 -18.01 21.12 4.14
CA TYR A 262 -17.54 22.07 5.14
C TYR A 262 -16.50 21.41 6.05
N ASN A 263 -15.47 22.17 6.45
CA ASN A 263 -14.51 21.69 7.43
C ASN A 263 -15.22 21.31 8.73
N SER A 264 -15.07 20.08 9.19
CA SER A 264 -15.60 19.62 10.47
C SER A 264 -14.75 20.08 11.67
N PHE A 265 -13.60 20.68 11.40
CA PHE A 265 -12.68 21.23 12.41
C PHE A 265 -12.10 22.58 11.97
N ASN A 266 -11.62 23.35 12.94
CA ASN A 266 -10.81 24.54 12.71
C ASN A 266 -9.53 24.40 13.55
N PHE A 267 -8.38 24.59 12.92
CA PHE A 267 -7.10 24.55 13.62
C PHE A 267 -6.86 25.84 14.44
N ASP A 268 -7.36 26.99 13.99
CA ASP A 268 -7.20 28.29 14.65
C ASP A 268 -8.13 28.50 15.86
N GLU A 269 -9.27 27.81 15.89
CA GLU A 269 -10.30 28.01 16.91
C GLU A 269 -10.83 26.67 17.42
N HIS A 270 -10.90 26.54 18.75
CA HIS A 270 -11.71 25.49 19.36
C HIS A 270 -13.19 25.86 19.26
N ARG A 271 -13.91 25.17 18.38
CA ARG A 271 -15.37 25.28 18.33
C ARG A 271 -15.98 24.23 19.26
N ALA A 272 -16.98 24.64 20.06
CA ALA A 272 -17.66 23.75 21.00
C ALA A 272 -18.42 22.60 20.33
N ASP A 273 -18.62 22.66 19.02
CA ASP A 273 -19.23 21.61 18.19
C ASP A 273 -18.24 20.55 17.68
N GLN A 274 -16.91 20.76 17.82
CA GLN A 274 -15.88 19.79 17.39
C GLN A 274 -16.01 18.43 18.10
N THR A 275 -16.66 18.37 19.26
CA THR A 275 -16.91 17.12 20.00
C THR A 275 -18.01 16.24 19.38
N PHE A 276 -18.85 16.77 18.47
CA PHE A 276 -19.93 16.00 17.83
C PHE A 276 -19.48 15.21 16.59
N HIS A 277 -18.24 15.39 16.14
CA HIS A 277 -17.68 14.77 14.93
C HIS A 277 -16.65 13.66 15.23
N LYS A 278 -16.67 13.06 16.42
CA LYS A 278 -15.72 12.00 16.77
C LYS A 278 -15.84 10.83 15.78
N GLY A 279 -14.74 10.48 15.12
CA GLY A 279 -14.69 9.43 14.09
C GLY A 279 -15.12 9.89 12.70
N LEU A 280 -15.35 11.19 12.46
CA LEU A 280 -15.76 11.74 11.17
C LEU A 280 -15.09 13.08 10.88
N THR A 281 -14.18 13.10 9.89
CA THR A 281 -13.40 14.28 9.54
C THR A 281 -13.62 14.70 8.09
N TYR A 282 -14.12 15.92 7.89
CA TYR A 282 -14.14 16.57 6.57
C TYR A 282 -13.14 17.73 6.59
N ALA A 283 -12.21 17.72 5.65
CA ALA A 283 -11.16 18.72 5.50
C ALA A 283 -11.23 19.38 4.13
N ALA A 284 -10.79 20.63 4.06
CA ALA A 284 -10.70 21.38 2.82
C ALA A 284 -9.70 20.73 1.86
N ALA A 285 -9.79 21.11 0.59
CA ALA A 285 -8.83 20.72 -0.42
C ALA A 285 -7.40 21.08 0.00
N PRO A 286 -6.40 20.24 -0.32
CA PRO A 286 -5.01 20.59 -0.13
C PRO A 286 -4.66 21.89 -0.85
N GLU A 287 -3.80 22.70 -0.25
CA GLU A 287 -3.39 23.96 -0.87
C GLU A 287 -2.68 23.74 -2.20
N VAL A 288 -1.88 22.68 -2.29
CA VAL A 288 -1.19 22.24 -3.50
C VAL A 288 -1.26 20.71 -3.60
N PHE A 289 -1.68 20.20 -4.75
CA PHE A 289 -1.81 18.76 -5.00
C PHE A 289 -1.77 18.43 -6.48
N ALA A 290 -1.34 17.22 -6.84
CA ALA A 290 -1.48 16.67 -8.20
C ALA A 290 -1.90 15.21 -8.10
N GLU A 291 -2.73 14.74 -9.02
CA GLU A 291 -3.12 13.32 -9.05
C GLU A 291 -1.97 12.40 -9.48
N LYS A 292 -2.11 11.11 -9.12
CA LYS A 292 -1.12 10.07 -9.42
C LYS A 292 -0.95 9.91 -10.95
N PRO A 293 0.29 9.81 -11.46
CA PRO A 293 0.54 9.41 -12.85
C PRO A 293 -0.08 8.05 -13.19
N TYR A 294 -0.52 7.89 -14.43
CA TYR A 294 -1.12 6.66 -14.93
C TYR A 294 -0.83 6.46 -16.42
N ILE A 295 -0.89 5.20 -16.87
CA ILE A 295 -0.78 4.84 -18.28
C ILE A 295 -2.15 4.89 -18.95
N PHE A 296 -2.21 5.34 -20.19
CA PHE A 296 -3.43 5.33 -20.99
C PHE A 296 -3.13 4.91 -22.43
N PHE A 297 -4.16 4.47 -23.14
CA PHE A 297 -4.09 4.03 -24.53
C PHE A 297 -4.91 4.97 -25.40
N ASP A 298 -4.28 5.60 -26.37
CA ASP A 298 -4.89 6.61 -27.23
C ASP A 298 -4.31 6.51 -28.63
N GLU A 299 -5.18 6.63 -29.65
CA GLU A 299 -4.78 6.59 -31.07
C GLU A 299 -3.90 5.38 -31.43
N GLY A 300 -4.11 4.23 -30.77
CA GLY A 300 -3.33 3.02 -31.03
C GLY A 300 -1.95 3.00 -30.36
N THR A 301 -1.68 3.84 -29.36
CA THR A 301 -0.39 3.90 -28.67
C THR A 301 -0.55 4.02 -27.16
N TYR A 302 0.41 3.50 -26.40
CA TYR A 302 0.46 3.68 -24.95
C TYR A 302 1.18 4.99 -24.62
N LYS A 303 0.65 5.72 -23.65
CA LYS A 303 1.13 7.04 -23.23
C LYS A 303 1.09 7.16 -21.72
N LEU A 304 1.98 7.97 -21.15
CA LEU A 304 2.01 8.27 -19.72
C LEU A 304 1.37 9.63 -19.48
N ARG A 305 0.36 9.69 -18.61
CA ARG A 305 -0.21 10.95 -18.10
C ARG A 305 0.54 11.38 -16.85
N ILE A 306 0.94 12.63 -16.80
CA ILE A 306 1.46 13.30 -15.60
C ILE A 306 0.48 14.42 -15.23
N PRO A 307 -0.47 14.19 -14.28
CA PRO A 307 -1.47 15.20 -13.88
C PRO A 307 -0.84 16.51 -13.43
N GLU A 308 -1.48 17.66 -13.64
CA GLU A 308 -0.86 18.94 -13.28
C GLU A 308 -0.97 19.23 -11.77
N VAL A 309 -0.16 20.19 -11.30
CA VAL A 309 -0.24 20.66 -9.91
C VAL A 309 -1.36 21.69 -9.80
N LEU A 310 -2.40 21.33 -9.06
CA LEU A 310 -3.56 22.16 -8.78
C LEU A 310 -3.47 22.81 -7.40
N ASN A 311 -4.18 23.93 -7.23
CA ASN A 311 -4.23 24.65 -5.96
C ASN A 311 -5.66 24.66 -5.41
N ASN A 312 -5.85 24.24 -4.16
CA ASN A 312 -7.14 24.23 -3.46
C ASN A 312 -8.26 23.55 -4.28
N HIS A 313 -7.92 22.51 -5.04
CA HIS A 313 -8.86 21.82 -5.91
C HIS A 313 -9.66 20.77 -5.13
N ALA A 314 -10.99 20.88 -5.18
CA ALA A 314 -11.91 19.94 -4.56
C ALA A 314 -12.65 19.14 -5.63
N GLY A 315 -12.96 17.88 -5.31
CA GLY A 315 -13.55 16.93 -6.25
C GLY A 315 -12.52 16.26 -7.16
N PRO A 316 -13.00 15.41 -8.08
CA PRO A 316 -12.14 14.65 -8.97
C PRO A 316 -11.59 15.52 -10.10
N ASP A 317 -10.35 15.23 -10.48
CA ASP A 317 -9.71 15.73 -11.69
C ASP A 317 -9.16 14.56 -12.54
N TRP A 318 -9.71 14.43 -13.74
CA TRP A 318 -9.29 13.41 -14.72
C TRP A 318 -8.70 14.00 -16.00
N GLN A 319 -8.81 15.31 -16.21
CA GLN A 319 -8.58 15.91 -17.54
C GLN A 319 -7.27 16.67 -17.66
N THR A 320 -6.62 17.01 -16.54
CA THR A 320 -5.43 17.86 -16.56
C THR A 320 -4.12 17.08 -16.67
N GLY A 321 -3.05 17.78 -17.06
CA GLY A 321 -1.69 17.25 -17.05
C GLY A 321 -1.05 17.02 -18.42
N SER A 322 0.26 16.82 -18.43
CA SER A 322 1.03 16.58 -19.63
C SER A 322 0.98 15.11 -20.07
N THR A 323 1.14 14.90 -21.37
CA THR A 323 1.29 13.56 -21.97
C THR A 323 2.75 13.33 -22.32
N VAL A 324 3.26 12.15 -21.98
CA VAL A 324 4.58 11.66 -22.32
C VAL A 324 4.41 10.44 -23.23
N GLU A 325 5.07 10.45 -24.38
CA GLU A 325 5.08 9.33 -25.30
C GLU A 325 5.99 8.21 -24.75
N PHE A 326 5.66 6.95 -25.02
CA PHE A 326 6.36 5.82 -24.41
C PHE A 326 7.81 5.64 -24.89
N ASP A 327 8.24 6.34 -25.94
CA ASP A 327 9.66 6.41 -26.32
C ASP A 327 10.52 7.20 -25.30
N GLN A 328 9.89 7.98 -24.43
CA GLN A 328 10.50 8.64 -23.27
C GLN A 328 10.30 7.86 -21.96
N VAL A 329 9.76 6.64 -22.04
CA VAL A 329 9.50 5.76 -20.90
C VAL A 329 10.37 4.51 -21.00
N PHE A 330 11.15 4.25 -19.97
CA PHE A 330 11.83 2.98 -19.80
C PHE A 330 10.88 2.02 -19.07
N LEU A 331 10.47 0.96 -19.78
CA LEU A 331 9.58 -0.07 -19.25
C LEU A 331 10.43 -1.25 -18.76
N THR A 332 10.38 -1.52 -17.45
CA THR A 332 11.16 -2.62 -16.87
C THR A 332 10.62 -3.98 -17.30
N LYS A 333 11.46 -5.00 -17.16
CA LYS A 333 11.14 -6.42 -17.33
C LYS A 333 11.62 -7.18 -16.11
N GLU A 334 11.07 -8.38 -15.89
CA GLU A 334 11.66 -9.30 -14.93
C GLU A 334 13.16 -9.47 -15.24
N GLY A 335 14.01 -9.28 -14.23
CA GLY A 335 15.47 -9.29 -14.37
C GLY A 335 16.12 -7.94 -14.73
N THR A 336 15.35 -6.88 -14.99
CA THR A 336 15.90 -5.51 -15.13
C THR A 336 16.67 -5.12 -13.86
N THR A 337 17.88 -4.62 -14.06
CA THR A 337 18.84 -4.28 -13.01
C THR A 337 18.69 -2.83 -12.52
N ALA A 338 19.17 -2.53 -11.31
CA ALA A 338 19.20 -1.17 -10.80
C ALA A 338 20.07 -0.25 -11.68
N ALA A 339 21.18 -0.78 -12.22
CA ALA A 339 22.05 -0.05 -13.15
C ALA A 339 21.34 0.40 -14.44
N GLU A 340 20.49 -0.45 -15.02
CA GLU A 340 19.69 -0.11 -16.20
C GLU A 340 18.65 0.98 -15.89
N ILE A 341 17.97 0.87 -14.75
CA ILE A 341 17.02 1.90 -14.28
C ILE A 341 17.75 3.23 -14.07
N ASN A 342 18.90 3.22 -13.39
CA ASN A 342 19.72 4.41 -13.16
C ASN A 342 20.20 5.05 -14.47
N ALA A 343 20.60 4.24 -15.46
CA ALA A 343 21.00 4.73 -16.77
C ALA A 343 19.84 5.41 -17.51
N ALA A 344 18.63 4.84 -17.44
CA ALA A 344 17.43 5.44 -18.02
C ALA A 344 17.06 6.77 -17.36
N ILE A 345 17.12 6.85 -16.03
CA ILE A 345 16.91 8.10 -15.28
C ILE A 345 17.95 9.16 -15.67
N ALA A 346 19.23 8.77 -15.77
CA ALA A 346 20.30 9.68 -16.19
C ALA A 346 20.13 10.17 -17.64
N ALA A 347 19.47 9.39 -18.49
CA ALA A 347 19.07 9.78 -19.85
C ALA A 347 17.80 10.66 -19.89
N GLY A 348 17.20 10.97 -18.74
CA GLY A 348 16.00 11.80 -18.64
C GLY A 348 14.69 11.06 -18.91
N MET A 349 14.70 9.72 -18.88
CA MET A 349 13.49 8.91 -19.08
C MET A 349 12.65 8.82 -17.80
N HIS A 350 11.35 8.62 -17.98
CA HIS A 350 10.45 8.16 -16.92
C HIS A 350 10.51 6.63 -16.83
N ILE A 351 10.18 6.05 -15.68
CA ILE A 351 10.25 4.61 -15.46
C ILE A 351 8.84 4.07 -15.18
N VAL A 352 8.45 3.02 -15.91
CA VAL A 352 7.28 2.20 -15.58
C VAL A 352 7.78 0.81 -15.18
N ILE A 353 7.47 0.41 -13.95
CA ILE A 353 7.89 -0.86 -13.38
C ILE A 353 6.78 -1.89 -13.58
N THR A 354 7.03 -2.90 -14.42
CA THR A 354 6.07 -3.97 -14.71
C THR A 354 5.96 -4.95 -13.53
N PRO A 355 4.85 -5.70 -13.39
CA PRO A 355 4.63 -6.58 -12.24
C PRO A 355 5.67 -7.72 -12.16
N ALA A 356 6.57 -7.64 -11.18
CA ALA A 356 7.51 -8.68 -10.80
C ALA A 356 8.13 -8.34 -9.43
N VAL A 357 8.94 -9.25 -8.89
CA VAL A 357 9.85 -8.99 -7.77
C VAL A 357 11.24 -8.69 -8.33
N TYR A 358 11.80 -7.52 -8.00
CA TYR A 358 13.09 -7.03 -8.50
C TYR A 358 14.11 -7.02 -7.36
N TYR A 359 15.18 -7.79 -7.52
CA TYR A 359 16.29 -7.85 -6.57
C TYR A 359 17.40 -6.88 -6.97
N LEU A 360 17.47 -5.73 -6.30
CA LEU A 360 18.35 -4.63 -6.65
C LEU A 360 19.77 -4.83 -6.13
N GLU A 361 20.74 -4.71 -7.01
CA GLU A 361 22.17 -4.83 -6.71
C GLU A 361 22.82 -3.51 -6.24
N GLU A 362 22.14 -2.37 -6.47
CA GLU A 362 22.52 -1.05 -6.00
C GLU A 362 21.29 -0.15 -5.81
N PRO A 363 21.39 1.01 -5.13
CA PRO A 363 20.29 1.95 -5.00
C PRO A 363 19.82 2.50 -6.36
N ILE A 364 18.51 2.71 -6.50
CA ILE A 364 17.95 3.53 -7.58
C ILE A 364 18.12 5.00 -7.19
N VAL A 365 18.82 5.77 -8.01
CA VAL A 365 19.15 7.18 -7.73
C VAL A 365 18.39 8.09 -8.69
N ILE A 366 17.56 8.98 -8.12
CA ILE A 366 16.72 9.91 -8.87
C ILE A 366 17.25 11.33 -8.69
N ASP A 367 18.24 11.70 -9.50
CA ASP A 367 18.88 13.02 -9.50
C ASP A 367 18.42 13.91 -10.70
N HIS A 368 17.34 13.52 -11.38
CA HIS A 368 16.72 14.31 -12.46
C HIS A 368 15.36 14.87 -12.00
N PRO A 369 15.07 16.17 -12.16
CA PRO A 369 13.78 16.74 -11.78
C PRO A 369 12.64 16.17 -12.62
N ASN A 370 11.44 16.18 -12.06
CA ASN A 370 10.20 15.71 -12.71
C ASN A 370 10.17 14.23 -13.14
N THR A 371 11.17 13.43 -12.75
CA THR A 371 11.17 11.99 -13.04
C THR A 371 9.95 11.31 -12.40
N VAL A 372 9.30 10.44 -13.17
CA VAL A 372 8.18 9.62 -12.71
C VAL A 372 8.67 8.19 -12.60
N ILE A 373 8.41 7.55 -11.46
CA ILE A 373 8.53 6.11 -11.27
C ILE A 373 7.14 5.58 -10.97
N LEU A 374 6.56 4.79 -11.88
CA LEU A 374 5.22 4.24 -11.76
C LEU A 374 5.28 2.70 -11.68
N GLY A 375 4.89 2.12 -10.56
CA GLY A 375 4.74 0.68 -10.40
C GLY A 375 3.35 0.19 -10.80
N LEU A 376 3.29 -0.97 -11.46
CA LEU A 376 2.05 -1.66 -11.82
C LEU A 376 1.97 -3.00 -11.08
N GLY A 377 0.75 -3.41 -10.71
CA GLY A 377 0.49 -4.75 -10.17
C GLY A 377 1.34 -5.09 -8.95
N PHE A 378 1.59 -4.12 -8.07
CA PHE A 378 2.40 -4.27 -6.86
C PHE A 378 3.85 -4.72 -7.10
N ALA A 379 4.44 -4.34 -8.24
CA ALA A 379 5.86 -4.53 -8.52
C ALA A 379 6.72 -4.18 -7.30
N THR A 380 7.51 -5.14 -6.84
CA THR A 380 8.19 -5.09 -5.54
C THR A 380 9.70 -4.97 -5.72
N LEU A 381 10.29 -3.96 -5.10
CA LEU A 381 11.73 -3.72 -5.11
C LEU A 381 12.35 -4.21 -3.79
N ILE A 382 13.33 -5.09 -3.87
CA ILE A 382 14.01 -5.69 -2.71
C ILE A 382 15.51 -5.46 -2.86
N PRO A 383 16.20 -4.78 -1.93
CA PRO A 383 17.64 -4.66 -1.99
C PRO A 383 18.28 -6.04 -1.75
N GLN A 384 19.26 -6.39 -2.56
CA GLN A 384 20.10 -7.54 -2.29
C GLN A 384 20.98 -7.28 -1.06
N LYS A 385 21.43 -8.37 -0.46
CA LYS A 385 22.32 -8.36 0.70
C LYS A 385 23.74 -7.96 0.31
N LEU A 386 23.95 -6.66 0.09
CA LEU A 386 25.19 -6.09 -0.39
C LEU A 386 25.63 -4.90 0.47
N PRO A 387 26.93 -4.73 0.76
CA PRO A 387 27.43 -3.61 1.56
C PRO A 387 27.06 -2.23 1.03
N VAL A 388 26.73 -2.10 -0.26
CA VAL A 388 26.34 -0.84 -0.89
C VAL A 388 25.09 -0.21 -0.26
N PHE A 389 24.21 -1.01 0.33
CA PHE A 389 22.98 -0.50 0.95
C PHE A 389 23.16 -0.06 2.40
N VAL A 390 24.29 -0.39 3.05
CA VAL A 390 24.52 -0.05 4.46
C VAL A 390 24.47 1.47 4.65
N GLY A 391 23.49 1.95 5.42
CA GLY A 391 23.24 3.37 5.65
C GLY A 391 22.67 4.16 4.45
N ARG A 392 22.46 3.52 3.29
CA ARG A 392 21.86 4.13 2.09
C ARG A 392 20.36 3.83 1.94
N GLY A 393 19.70 4.58 1.06
CA GLY A 393 18.36 4.28 0.60
C GLY A 393 18.32 3.10 -0.38
N VAL A 394 17.21 2.37 -0.49
CA VAL A 394 16.96 1.50 -1.66
C VAL A 394 16.61 2.35 -2.88
N ILE A 395 15.77 3.37 -2.66
CA ILE A 395 15.57 4.49 -3.56
C ILE A 395 16.12 5.76 -2.89
N GLU A 396 16.98 6.49 -3.59
CA GLU A 396 17.52 7.78 -3.16
C GLU A 396 17.06 8.87 -4.14
N VAL A 397 16.13 9.71 -3.69
CA VAL A 397 15.75 10.92 -4.44
C VAL A 397 16.72 12.03 -4.09
N GLY A 398 17.28 12.67 -5.11
CA GLY A 398 18.18 13.80 -4.98
C GLY A 398 17.52 15.07 -4.44
N ASN A 399 18.29 16.14 -4.41
CA ASN A 399 17.78 17.49 -4.10
C ASN A 399 17.17 18.13 -5.36
N VAL A 400 16.10 17.51 -5.86
CA VAL A 400 15.39 17.91 -7.09
C VAL A 400 13.88 18.07 -6.84
N ASP A 401 13.23 18.91 -7.65
CA ASP A 401 11.79 19.17 -7.59
C ASP A 401 11.00 18.20 -8.48
N GLY A 402 9.70 18.05 -8.21
CA GLY A 402 8.73 17.46 -9.14
C GLY A 402 8.77 15.95 -9.34
N VAL A 403 9.67 15.22 -8.65
CA VAL A 403 9.71 13.75 -8.72
C VAL A 403 8.40 13.15 -8.25
N ARG A 404 7.93 12.09 -8.93
CA ARG A 404 6.72 11.35 -8.54
C ARG A 404 7.02 9.86 -8.41
N LEU A 405 6.87 9.33 -7.20
CA LEU A 405 6.90 7.89 -6.92
C LEU A 405 5.46 7.39 -6.76
N ALA A 406 5.01 6.48 -7.60
CA ALA A 406 3.60 6.11 -7.69
C ALA A 406 3.42 4.59 -7.74
N GLY A 407 2.67 4.01 -6.80
CA GLY A 407 2.39 2.57 -6.79
C GLY A 407 3.63 1.69 -6.60
N VAL A 408 4.66 2.22 -5.93
CA VAL A 408 5.93 1.52 -5.69
C VAL A 408 5.84 0.75 -4.38
N PHE A 409 6.15 -0.55 -4.45
CA PHE A 409 6.29 -1.41 -3.27
C PHE A 409 7.79 -1.62 -3.02
N VAL A 410 8.30 -1.19 -1.87
CA VAL A 410 9.68 -1.46 -1.45
C VAL A 410 9.68 -2.36 -0.22
N GLN A 411 10.37 -3.49 -0.30
CA GLN A 411 10.51 -4.44 0.81
C GLN A 411 11.96 -4.49 1.28
N ALA A 412 12.17 -4.62 2.59
CA ALA A 412 13.49 -4.87 3.15
C ALA A 412 14.06 -6.21 2.69
N GLY A 413 15.35 -6.23 2.35
CA GLY A 413 16.07 -7.44 1.97
C GLY A 413 16.76 -8.15 3.14
N PRO A 414 17.30 -9.36 2.89
CA PRO A 414 17.99 -10.18 3.89
C PRO A 414 19.29 -9.54 4.43
N GLN A 415 19.62 -9.85 5.68
CA GLN A 415 20.84 -9.40 6.36
C GLN A 415 21.74 -10.56 6.82
N ASP A 416 23.01 -10.27 7.15
CA ASP A 416 24.02 -11.27 7.60
C ASP A 416 23.91 -11.64 9.08
N SER A 417 23.32 -10.76 9.87
CA SER A 417 23.38 -10.86 11.31
C SER A 417 22.27 -10.03 11.93
N SER A 418 21.95 -10.30 13.19
CA SER A 418 21.16 -9.42 14.05
C SER A 418 21.88 -8.11 14.44
N ASP A 419 23.03 -7.81 13.84
CA ASP A 419 23.75 -6.53 14.00
C ASP A 419 23.15 -5.49 13.06
N PHE A 420 22.14 -4.78 13.56
CA PHE A 420 21.38 -3.78 12.80
C PHE A 420 22.18 -2.53 12.43
N SER A 421 23.41 -2.36 12.93
CA SER A 421 24.32 -1.31 12.42
C SER A 421 24.71 -1.50 10.94
N LYS A 422 24.47 -2.71 10.40
CA LYS A 422 24.69 -3.07 9.00
C LYS A 422 23.39 -3.05 8.18
N ALA A 423 22.32 -2.47 8.71
CA ALA A 423 21.05 -2.39 8.01
C ALA A 423 21.09 -1.35 6.87
N VAL A 424 20.15 -1.52 5.94
CA VAL A 424 19.75 -0.46 5.01
C VAL A 424 19.35 0.77 5.81
N GLY A 425 19.80 1.96 5.37
CA GLY A 425 19.48 3.21 6.05
C GLY A 425 18.01 3.56 5.93
N ALA A 426 17.48 3.58 4.71
CA ALA A 426 16.05 3.74 4.48
C ALA A 426 15.54 2.89 3.30
N LEU A 427 14.27 2.50 3.26
CA LEU A 427 13.71 1.95 2.02
C LEU A 427 13.60 3.05 0.96
N VAL A 428 13.06 4.21 1.33
CA VAL A 428 13.13 5.42 0.51
C VAL A 428 13.74 6.56 1.31
N ARG A 429 14.79 7.17 0.76
CA ARG A 429 15.36 8.42 1.26
C ARG A 429 15.12 9.52 0.24
N TRP A 430 14.38 10.53 0.64
CA TRP A 430 14.06 11.68 -0.19
C TRP A 430 14.87 12.89 0.23
N GLY A 431 15.91 13.22 -0.53
CA GLY A 431 16.85 14.29 -0.19
C GLY A 431 18.02 13.82 0.66
N LYS A 432 19.08 14.62 0.67
CA LYS A 432 20.33 14.32 1.38
C LYS A 432 20.35 14.98 2.77
N PRO A 433 20.44 14.23 3.88
CA PRO A 433 20.45 14.80 5.24
C PRO A 433 21.51 15.88 5.46
N GLU A 434 22.69 15.68 4.86
CA GLU A 434 23.84 16.59 4.96
C GLU A 434 23.69 17.87 4.13
N ASN A 435 22.69 17.92 3.24
CA ASN A 435 22.43 19.05 2.36
C ASN A 435 20.92 19.30 2.24
N PRO A 436 20.28 19.92 3.25
CA PRO A 436 18.85 20.19 3.24
C PRO A 436 18.43 21.00 2.00
N TYR A 437 17.33 20.61 1.37
CA TYR A 437 16.79 21.29 0.19
C TYR A 437 15.34 21.68 0.44
N ALA A 438 15.01 22.98 0.31
CA ALA A 438 13.70 23.49 0.68
C ALA A 438 12.57 23.02 -0.25
N GLY A 439 12.89 22.60 -1.48
CA GLY A 439 11.89 22.28 -2.51
C GLY A 439 11.11 23.51 -2.99
N LYS A 440 10.19 23.30 -3.93
CA LYS A 440 9.30 24.35 -4.44
C LYS A 440 7.83 23.96 -4.35
N LYS A 441 7.03 24.81 -3.72
CA LYS A 441 5.57 24.70 -3.70
C LYS A 441 4.94 24.56 -5.09
N SER A 442 5.48 25.24 -6.10
CA SER A 442 4.94 25.18 -7.45
C SER A 442 5.31 23.90 -8.22
N ASN A 443 6.24 23.10 -7.68
CA ASN A 443 6.66 21.83 -8.27
C ASN A 443 7.07 20.82 -7.18
N PRO A 444 6.13 20.44 -6.29
CA PRO A 444 6.44 19.60 -5.15
C PRO A 444 6.79 18.17 -5.61
N GLY A 445 7.51 17.45 -4.77
CA GLY A 445 7.67 16.01 -4.90
C GLY A 445 6.41 15.28 -4.45
N PHE A 446 6.08 14.16 -5.07
CA PHE A 446 4.92 13.35 -4.68
C PHE A 446 5.26 11.88 -4.49
N ILE A 447 4.62 11.27 -3.50
CA ILE A 447 4.65 9.83 -3.25
C ILE A 447 3.22 9.30 -3.08
N TYR A 448 2.80 8.38 -3.95
CA TYR A 448 1.43 7.89 -4.03
C TYR A 448 1.38 6.38 -3.89
N ASP A 449 0.35 5.88 -3.20
CA ASP A 449 0.04 4.44 -3.11
C ASP A 449 1.31 3.63 -2.75
N PHE A 450 2.13 4.19 -1.86
CA PHE A 450 3.47 3.67 -1.55
C PHE A 450 3.38 2.66 -0.42
N ILE A 451 4.06 1.54 -0.62
CA ILE A 451 4.07 0.43 0.32
C ILE A 451 5.51 0.18 0.73
N ALA A 452 5.75 0.23 2.03
CA ALA A 452 6.98 -0.24 2.64
C ALA A 452 6.70 -1.46 3.50
N ARG A 453 7.44 -2.55 3.27
CA ARG A 453 7.33 -3.78 4.06
C ARG A 453 8.65 -4.20 4.67
N VAL A 454 8.63 -4.57 5.94
CA VAL A 454 9.80 -5.17 6.62
C VAL A 454 9.39 -6.48 7.29
N GLY A 455 9.83 -7.61 6.70
CA GLY A 455 9.41 -8.95 7.11
C GLY A 455 8.09 -9.39 6.48
N GLY A 456 7.64 -10.59 6.85
CA GLY A 456 6.44 -11.22 6.29
C GLY A 456 6.83 -12.48 5.52
N PRO A 457 7.33 -12.36 4.28
CA PRO A 457 7.84 -13.48 3.50
C PRO A 457 9.22 -13.97 3.96
N ASP A 458 9.97 -13.17 4.73
CA ASP A 458 11.38 -13.42 4.99
C ASP A 458 11.62 -14.50 6.06
N HIS A 459 12.41 -15.52 5.70
CA HIS A 459 12.91 -16.56 6.63
C HIS A 459 14.27 -16.21 7.27
N GLN A 460 14.88 -15.10 6.86
CA GLN A 460 16.18 -14.61 7.34
C GLN A 460 15.99 -13.27 8.08
N PRO A 461 16.95 -12.82 8.91
CA PRO A 461 16.85 -11.51 9.54
C PRO A 461 16.75 -10.41 8.49
N VAL A 462 15.81 -9.49 8.68
CA VAL A 462 15.61 -8.31 7.82
C VAL A 462 15.41 -7.07 8.69
N GLY A 463 15.80 -5.91 8.18
CA GLY A 463 15.65 -4.67 8.91
C GLY A 463 16.08 -3.44 8.14
N VAL A 464 15.66 -2.28 8.62
CA VAL A 464 16.01 -0.96 8.11
C VAL A 464 16.07 0.02 9.28
N ALA A 465 16.79 1.13 9.16
CA ALA A 465 16.61 2.19 10.15
C ALA A 465 15.25 2.86 9.96
N ASN A 466 14.96 3.38 8.76
CA ASN A 466 13.70 4.04 8.44
C ASN A 466 12.99 3.37 7.26
N MET A 467 11.66 3.29 7.23
CA MET A 467 10.99 2.90 5.98
C MET A 467 10.99 4.08 4.99
N LEU A 468 10.57 5.26 5.45
CA LEU A 468 10.59 6.49 4.68
C LEU A 468 11.30 7.59 5.45
N GLU A 469 12.27 8.23 4.81
CA GLU A 469 13.03 9.36 5.35
C GLU A 469 12.93 10.55 4.39
N ILE A 470 12.38 11.68 4.85
CA ILE A 470 12.16 12.88 4.02
C ILE A 470 12.99 14.05 4.53
N ASN A 471 13.93 14.48 3.70
CA ASN A 471 14.90 15.54 3.92
C ASN A 471 14.75 16.73 2.94
N ASN A 472 13.87 16.62 1.93
CA ASN A 472 13.48 17.75 1.08
C ASN A 472 12.12 18.31 1.51
N GLY A 473 11.98 19.64 1.44
CA GLY A 473 10.70 20.29 1.65
C GLY A 473 9.78 20.17 0.43
N TRP A 474 8.51 20.51 0.62
CA TRP A 474 7.47 20.39 -0.42
C TRP A 474 7.36 18.98 -1.01
N VAL A 475 7.36 17.97 -0.14
CA VAL A 475 7.01 16.59 -0.49
C VAL A 475 5.61 16.29 0.01
N VAL A 476 4.75 15.75 -0.85
CA VAL A 476 3.37 15.40 -0.54
C VAL A 476 3.16 13.90 -0.69
N GLY A 477 2.74 13.24 0.39
CA GLY A 477 2.30 11.85 0.39
C GLY A 477 0.78 11.72 0.27
N ASP A 478 0.31 10.75 -0.50
CA ASP A 478 -1.10 10.42 -0.67
C ASP A 478 -1.29 8.90 -0.69
N ASN A 479 -1.90 8.36 0.37
CA ASN A 479 -2.09 6.92 0.62
C ASN A 479 -0.78 6.13 0.75
N LEU A 480 -0.23 6.06 1.96
CA LEU A 480 1.03 5.37 2.28
C LEU A 480 0.78 4.28 3.32
N TRP A 481 1.34 3.09 3.13
CA TRP A 481 1.38 2.06 4.17
C TRP A 481 2.82 1.63 4.48
N LEU A 482 3.23 1.88 5.72
CA LEU A 482 4.57 1.61 6.23
C LEU A 482 4.49 0.51 7.30
N TRP A 483 4.66 -0.73 6.88
CA TRP A 483 4.31 -1.91 7.68
C TRP A 483 5.54 -2.74 8.05
N LYS A 484 5.88 -2.75 9.34
CA LYS A 484 6.76 -3.79 9.88
C LYS A 484 5.89 -4.99 10.21
N ALA A 485 6.05 -6.08 9.47
CA ALA A 485 5.11 -7.18 9.53
C ALA A 485 4.79 -7.65 10.95
N ASP A 486 3.52 -7.83 11.28
CA ASP A 486 3.10 -8.41 12.55
C ASP A 486 2.91 -9.94 12.44
N HIS A 487 2.55 -10.43 11.25
CA HIS A 487 2.42 -11.85 10.89
C HIS A 487 3.29 -12.24 9.68
N CYS A 488 3.50 -13.55 9.51
CA CYS A 488 4.36 -14.13 8.46
C CYS A 488 3.87 -15.50 8.01
N VAL A 489 4.50 -15.95 6.93
CA VAL A 489 4.55 -17.29 6.35
C VAL A 489 4.40 -18.44 7.38
N SER A 490 5.06 -18.40 8.55
CA SER A 490 4.86 -19.46 9.58
C SER A 490 3.57 -19.28 10.39
N ASN A 491 2.59 -20.10 10.07
CA ASN A 491 1.20 -20.08 10.53
C ASN A 491 1.00 -20.64 11.96
N SER A 492 1.57 -20.01 13.00
CA SER A 492 1.37 -20.50 14.39
C SER A 492 1.45 -19.43 15.48
N GLY A 493 0.72 -18.32 15.37
CA GLY A 493 0.52 -17.38 16.50
C GLY A 493 1.80 -16.88 17.18
N ALA A 494 2.95 -17.02 16.52
CA ALA A 494 4.27 -16.74 17.06
C ALA A 494 4.85 -15.62 16.22
N LEU A 495 5.44 -14.63 16.89
CA LEU A 495 6.20 -13.54 16.27
C LEU A 495 7.00 -14.08 15.09
N CYS A 496 6.94 -13.40 13.94
CA CYS A 496 7.76 -13.82 12.81
C CYS A 496 9.23 -13.84 13.25
N LYS A 497 9.82 -15.03 13.14
CA LYS A 497 11.23 -15.30 13.42
C LYS A 497 11.93 -15.61 12.10
N PRO A 498 13.16 -15.12 11.92
CA PRO A 498 14.02 -14.43 12.89
C PRO A 498 13.75 -12.91 13.03
N GLN A 499 14.51 -12.25 13.92
CA GLN A 499 14.30 -10.86 14.35
C GLN A 499 14.20 -9.85 13.20
N ARG A 500 13.29 -8.88 13.37
CA ARG A 500 13.06 -7.76 12.47
C ARG A 500 13.20 -6.45 13.22
N TYR A 501 13.90 -5.50 12.61
CA TYR A 501 14.14 -4.22 13.25
C TYR A 501 13.85 -3.07 12.30
N VAL A 502 13.06 -2.13 12.80
CA VAL A 502 12.68 -0.89 12.14
C VAL A 502 12.74 0.17 13.23
N ASN A 503 13.66 1.13 13.15
CA ASN A 503 13.67 2.21 14.13
C ASN A 503 12.35 2.97 14.00
N HIS A 504 12.09 3.50 12.80
CA HIS A 504 10.90 4.31 12.51
C HIS A 504 10.26 3.89 11.18
N CYS A 505 8.93 3.99 11.12
CA CYS A 505 8.24 3.93 9.83
C CYS A 505 8.53 5.20 9.03
N LEU A 506 8.33 6.37 9.64
CA LEU A 506 8.52 7.66 8.97
C LEU A 506 9.41 8.60 9.79
N VAL A 507 10.39 9.22 9.13
CA VAL A 507 11.13 10.37 9.66
C VAL A 507 11.01 11.54 8.68
N VAL A 508 10.51 12.68 9.16
CA VAL A 508 10.40 13.92 8.39
C VAL A 508 11.30 14.99 9.00
N ASN A 509 12.35 15.37 8.27
CA ASN A 509 13.32 16.38 8.69
C ASN A 509 13.07 17.76 8.06
N ALA A 510 12.39 17.79 6.91
CA ALA A 510 12.21 19.01 6.13
C ALA A 510 10.88 19.72 6.35
N GLU A 511 10.85 21.00 6.01
CA GLU A 511 9.67 21.86 6.16
C GLU A 511 8.65 21.65 5.03
N ASN A 512 7.37 21.96 5.29
CA ASN A 512 6.28 21.92 4.30
C ASN A 512 6.10 20.52 3.67
N VAL A 513 6.26 19.47 4.46
CA VAL A 513 5.92 18.10 4.07
C VAL A 513 4.47 17.83 4.46
N HIS A 514 3.66 17.31 3.55
CA HIS A 514 2.25 17.00 3.81
C HIS A 514 1.98 15.51 3.58
N MET A 515 1.26 14.88 4.49
CA MET A 515 0.84 13.48 4.40
C MET A 515 -0.68 13.39 4.45
N TYR A 516 -1.27 12.81 3.42
CA TYR A 516 -2.68 12.50 3.37
C TYR A 516 -2.86 10.98 3.27
N GLY A 517 -3.61 10.38 4.18
CA GLY A 517 -3.76 8.92 4.18
C GLY A 517 -2.49 8.18 4.60
N LEU A 518 -1.97 8.42 5.80
CA LEU A 518 -0.75 7.76 6.30
C LEU A 518 -1.11 6.59 7.23
N MET A 519 -0.72 5.38 6.87
CA MET A 519 -0.81 4.19 7.72
C MET A 519 0.61 3.74 8.09
N ALA A 520 0.94 3.66 9.37
CA ALA A 520 2.30 3.30 9.82
C ALA A 520 2.27 2.42 11.06
N GLU A 521 2.90 1.25 11.02
CA GLU A 521 2.63 0.20 12.00
C GLU A 521 3.88 -0.55 12.49
N HIS A 522 3.88 -0.84 13.78
CA HIS A 522 4.72 -1.81 14.47
C HIS A 522 6.24 -1.56 14.52
N ALA A 523 6.69 -0.31 14.36
CA ALA A 523 8.09 0.07 14.54
C ALA A 523 8.64 -0.35 15.93
N ASN A 524 9.96 -0.48 16.04
CA ASN A 524 10.64 -0.82 17.29
C ASN A 524 10.88 0.40 18.19
N GLU A 525 11.00 1.60 17.60
CA GLU A 525 11.08 2.86 18.33
C GLU A 525 9.82 3.70 18.07
N ASP A 526 9.93 5.03 17.97
CA ASP A 526 8.79 5.86 17.58
C ASP A 526 8.30 5.46 16.18
N VAL A 527 6.99 5.32 15.99
CA VAL A 527 6.46 4.92 14.68
C VAL A 527 6.70 6.03 13.66
N CYS A 528 6.34 7.27 14.00
CA CYS A 528 6.58 8.45 13.19
C CYS A 528 7.32 9.53 13.99
N VAL A 529 8.37 10.11 13.40
CA VAL A 529 9.12 11.24 13.95
C VAL A 529 9.06 12.43 12.99
N TRP A 530 8.56 13.55 13.49
CA TRP A 530 8.39 14.78 12.72
C TRP A 530 9.21 15.93 13.30
N ASN A 531 10.29 16.29 12.60
CA ASN A 531 11.22 17.35 12.99
C ASN A 531 10.97 18.66 12.22
N GLY A 532 10.49 18.59 10.99
CA GLY A 532 10.34 19.76 10.11
C GLY A 532 9.11 20.64 10.39
N GLU A 533 9.27 21.95 10.21
CA GLU A 533 8.22 22.95 10.41
C GLU A 533 7.14 22.92 9.33
N TYR A 534 5.95 23.42 9.67
CA TYR A 534 4.80 23.54 8.76
C TYR A 534 4.38 22.21 8.14
N GLY A 535 4.61 21.11 8.88
CA GLY A 535 4.14 19.79 8.46
C GLY A 535 2.64 19.65 8.62
N LYS A 536 2.02 18.81 7.78
CA LYS A 536 0.59 18.51 7.84
C LYS A 536 0.33 17.02 7.69
N THR A 537 -0.52 16.45 8.54
CA THR A 537 -1.00 15.07 8.39
C THR A 537 -2.52 15.04 8.52
N ILE A 538 -3.23 14.65 7.47
CA ILE A 538 -4.69 14.41 7.54
C ILE A 538 -4.96 12.96 7.21
N PHE A 539 -5.66 12.29 8.11
CA PHE A 539 -5.77 10.83 8.19
C PHE A 539 -4.43 10.18 8.56
N TYR A 540 -4.39 9.62 9.76
CA TYR A 540 -3.31 8.78 10.23
C TYR A 540 -3.87 7.53 10.90
N GLN A 541 -3.41 6.36 10.50
CA GLN A 541 -3.65 5.14 11.23
C GLN A 541 -2.31 4.56 11.69
N SER A 542 -2.29 4.01 12.90
CA SER A 542 -1.12 3.28 13.38
C SER A 542 -1.47 2.19 14.37
N GLU A 543 -0.63 1.17 14.39
CA GLU A 543 -0.58 0.20 15.46
C GLU A 543 0.80 0.19 16.12
N PHE A 544 0.81 0.10 17.44
CA PHE A 544 2.03 -0.28 18.13
C PHE A 544 2.43 -1.71 17.79
N LYS A 545 3.71 -2.03 17.93
CA LYS A 545 4.18 -3.43 17.86
C LYS A 545 3.42 -4.25 18.91
N TYR A 546 2.93 -5.42 18.52
CA TYR A 546 2.20 -6.30 19.45
C TYR A 546 3.07 -6.67 20.64
N THR A 547 2.49 -6.60 21.84
CA THR A 547 3.10 -7.12 23.07
C THR A 547 2.56 -8.54 23.29
N LEU A 548 3.35 -9.55 22.92
CA LEU A 548 3.04 -10.97 23.08
C LEU A 548 3.73 -11.50 24.35
N GLY A 549 2.98 -11.61 25.44
CA GLY A 549 3.27 -12.36 26.67
C GLY A 549 4.65 -12.39 27.27
N GLU A 550 5.06 -13.57 27.74
CA GLU A 550 6.28 -13.80 28.53
C GLU A 550 7.55 -13.29 27.83
N ALA A 551 7.57 -13.35 26.50
CA ALA A 551 8.63 -12.74 25.70
C ALA A 551 8.67 -11.23 25.94
N SER A 552 7.51 -10.56 26.02
CA SER A 552 7.22 -9.13 26.29
C SER A 552 7.30 -8.69 27.75
N LYS A 553 7.90 -9.50 28.64
CA LYS A 553 8.15 -9.11 30.03
C LYS A 553 8.96 -7.80 30.09
N PRO A 554 8.58 -6.83 30.95
CA PRO A 554 9.43 -5.67 31.24
C PRO A 554 10.81 -6.14 31.70
N GLY A 555 11.87 -5.78 30.98
CA GLY A 555 13.25 -6.16 31.27
C GLY A 555 13.80 -7.39 30.53
N THR A 556 13.00 -8.13 29.75
CA THR A 556 13.49 -9.14 28.80
C THR A 556 13.69 -8.57 27.39
N TRP A 557 13.02 -7.45 27.08
CA TRP A 557 13.27 -6.64 25.89
C TRP A 557 14.18 -5.45 26.22
N GLN A 558 15.17 -5.23 25.36
CA GLN A 558 15.94 -3.99 25.28
C GLN A 558 15.14 -2.88 24.56
N ASP A 559 13.84 -2.76 24.84
CA ASP A 559 13.05 -1.69 24.24
C ASP A 559 13.48 -0.35 24.84
N VAL A 560 13.57 0.66 23.96
CA VAL A 560 13.78 2.05 24.33
C VAL A 560 12.60 2.44 25.23
N PRO A 561 12.82 2.74 26.52
CA PRO A 561 11.75 3.26 27.34
C PRO A 561 11.26 4.53 26.64
N HIS A 562 9.96 4.63 26.30
CA HIS A 562 9.27 5.82 25.78
C HIS A 562 8.99 5.96 24.26
N ALA A 563 8.95 4.86 23.48
CA ALA A 563 8.45 4.92 22.10
C ALA A 563 7.00 5.45 22.01
N VAL A 564 6.72 6.30 21.01
CA VAL A 564 5.40 6.87 20.72
C VAL A 564 4.94 6.57 19.30
N SER A 565 3.63 6.60 19.04
CA SER A 565 3.11 6.44 17.68
C SER A 565 3.46 7.67 16.81
N TYR A 566 3.27 8.88 17.33
CA TYR A 566 3.55 10.10 16.58
C TYR A 566 4.29 11.16 17.41
N ARG A 567 5.57 11.40 17.11
CA ARG A 567 6.40 12.42 17.75
C ARG A 567 6.50 13.67 16.89
N VAL A 568 6.16 14.83 17.46
CA VAL A 568 6.34 16.15 16.83
C VAL A 568 7.36 16.97 17.63
N ASN A 569 8.52 17.19 17.01
CA ASN A 569 9.57 18.05 17.51
C ASN A 569 9.49 19.47 16.95
N ALA A 570 8.76 19.67 15.85
CA ALA A 570 8.49 20.96 15.23
C ALA A 570 7.58 21.85 16.09
N ILE A 571 7.67 23.17 15.88
CA ILE A 571 6.84 24.19 16.52
C ILE A 571 5.48 24.29 15.81
N ASN A 572 5.48 24.31 14.48
CA ASN A 572 4.28 24.39 13.66
C ASN A 572 4.01 23.05 12.98
N HIS A 573 2.90 22.41 13.32
CA HIS A 573 2.47 21.15 12.72
C HIS A 573 0.95 21.00 12.84
N GLU A 574 0.31 20.55 11.76
CA GLU A 574 -1.14 20.30 11.66
C GLU A 574 -1.44 18.81 11.59
N ALA A 575 -2.38 18.33 12.39
CA ALA A 575 -2.75 16.91 12.41
C ALA A 575 -4.26 16.71 12.64
N ALA A 576 -4.92 15.91 11.81
CA ALA A 576 -6.34 15.56 12.01
C ALA A 576 -6.67 14.13 11.55
N ALA A 577 -7.74 13.55 12.11
CA ALA A 577 -8.26 12.21 11.81
C ALA A 577 -7.29 11.06 12.12
N PHE A 578 -6.94 10.88 13.40
CA PHE A 578 -5.96 9.88 13.83
C PHE A 578 -6.65 8.68 14.47
N GLY A 579 -6.34 7.46 14.03
CA GLY A 579 -6.66 6.20 14.69
C GLY A 579 -5.39 5.50 15.17
N ILE A 580 -5.18 5.42 16.48
CA ILE A 580 -3.97 4.84 17.08
C ILE A 580 -4.33 3.63 17.92
N TYR A 581 -3.87 2.45 17.53
CA TYR A 581 -4.26 1.18 18.14
C TYR A 581 -3.11 0.54 18.91
N ALA A 582 -3.46 -0.08 20.02
CA ALA A 582 -2.59 -1.00 20.74
C ALA A 582 -3.29 -2.36 20.84
N VAL A 583 -2.69 -3.38 20.24
CA VAL A 583 -3.19 -4.75 20.26
C VAL A 583 -2.36 -5.58 21.23
N VAL A 584 -3.03 -6.20 22.21
CA VAL A 584 -2.41 -7.10 23.18
C VAL A 584 -3.14 -8.44 23.14
N LEU A 585 -2.43 -9.51 22.80
CA LEU A 585 -3.01 -10.85 22.72
C LEU A 585 -3.13 -11.46 24.12
N ALA A 586 -4.35 -11.78 24.53
CA ALA A 586 -4.67 -12.25 25.88
C ALA A 586 -4.11 -13.66 26.18
N GLU A 587 -3.92 -14.48 25.16
CA GLU A 587 -3.42 -15.86 25.27
C GLU A 587 -1.95 -15.96 25.67
N ASP A 588 -1.22 -14.85 25.59
CA ASP A 588 0.18 -14.79 25.98
C ASP A 588 0.36 -14.20 27.41
N VAL A 589 -0.70 -13.74 28.07
CA VAL A 589 -0.63 -13.20 29.44
C VAL A 589 -0.87 -14.33 30.44
N ASP A 590 0.17 -14.70 31.20
CA ASP A 590 0.03 -15.65 32.31
C ASP A 590 -0.67 -14.98 33.50
N ASP A 591 -1.93 -15.36 33.76
CA ASP A 591 -2.75 -14.86 34.85
C ASP A 591 -2.24 -15.27 36.25
N GLU A 592 -1.42 -16.31 36.36
CA GLU A 592 -0.84 -16.76 37.64
C GLU A 592 0.44 -15.97 38.00
N GLU A 593 1.25 -15.57 37.02
CA GLU A 593 2.46 -14.76 37.23
C GLU A 593 2.23 -13.24 37.13
N THR A 594 1.32 -12.81 36.26
CA THR A 594 0.99 -11.40 35.97
C THR A 594 -0.50 -11.25 35.67
N PRO A 595 -1.35 -11.19 36.71
CA PRO A 595 -2.78 -10.97 36.52
C PRO A 595 -3.00 -9.72 35.68
N MET A 596 -3.84 -9.79 34.64
CA MET A 596 -4.20 -8.65 33.78
C MET A 596 -4.58 -7.38 34.58
N ALA A 597 -5.17 -7.55 35.77
CA ALA A 597 -5.51 -6.48 36.71
C ALA A 597 -4.29 -5.70 37.28
N ASN A 598 -3.10 -6.29 37.23
CA ASN A 598 -1.85 -5.82 37.82
C ASN A 598 -0.76 -5.50 36.78
N VAL A 599 -1.03 -5.64 35.48
CA VAL A 599 -0.14 -5.15 34.42
C VAL A 599 -0.18 -3.63 34.40
N GLN A 600 0.53 -3.00 35.35
CA GLN A 600 1.00 -1.64 35.19
C GLN A 600 2.18 -1.70 34.22
N MET A 601 1.92 -1.43 32.94
CA MET A 601 2.98 -0.97 32.03
C MET A 601 3.61 0.27 32.66
N GLN A 602 4.69 0.13 33.44
CA GLN A 602 5.42 1.24 34.02
C GLN A 602 5.88 2.16 32.87
N GLY A 603 5.16 3.26 32.66
CA GLY A 603 5.45 4.25 31.61
C GLY A 603 4.32 4.53 30.62
N GLY A 604 3.31 3.66 30.50
CA GLY A 604 2.15 3.76 29.59
C GLY A 604 2.49 3.86 28.08
N PHE A 605 1.58 3.41 27.21
CA PHE A 605 1.70 3.76 25.78
C PHE A 605 1.44 5.25 25.61
N SER A 606 2.37 5.94 24.96
CA SER A 606 2.21 7.35 24.63
C SER A 606 1.84 7.45 23.15
N ALA A 607 0.60 7.79 22.81
CA ALA A 607 0.18 7.90 21.41
C ALA A 607 0.92 9.03 20.71
N ILE A 608 0.95 10.20 21.35
CA ILE A 608 1.48 11.42 20.78
C ILE A 608 2.47 12.06 21.76
N SER A 609 3.62 12.52 21.25
CA SER A 609 4.56 13.33 22.03
C SER A 609 4.92 14.61 21.28
N VAL A 610 4.93 15.72 22.02
CA VAL A 610 5.07 17.05 21.43
C VAL A 610 6.02 17.95 22.25
N ARG A 611 6.87 18.74 21.58
CA ARG A 611 8.01 19.44 22.23
C ARG A 611 7.68 20.75 22.94
N ASP A 612 6.70 21.54 22.51
CA ASP A 612 6.36 22.80 23.19
C ASP A 612 4.86 23.05 23.22
N VAL A 613 4.27 23.14 24.42
CA VAL A 613 2.83 23.42 24.60
C VAL A 613 2.41 24.87 24.44
N SER A 614 3.36 25.80 24.49
CA SER A 614 3.13 27.25 24.49
C SER A 614 3.10 27.87 23.09
N THR A 615 3.58 27.15 22.08
CA THR A 615 3.58 27.56 20.66
C THR A 615 2.58 26.77 19.81
N TYR A 616 1.71 25.96 20.42
CA TYR A 616 0.66 25.20 19.72
C TYR A 616 -0.44 26.13 19.20
N ARG A 617 -0.43 26.40 17.89
CA ARG A 617 -1.48 27.16 17.21
C ARG A 617 -2.40 26.32 16.32
N TYR A 618 -1.97 25.13 15.87
CA TYR A 618 -2.68 24.33 14.86
C TYR A 618 -2.72 22.81 15.17
N GLY A 619 -3.11 22.42 16.39
CA GLY A 619 -2.90 21.08 16.96
C GLY A 619 -3.71 19.90 16.39
N PHE A 620 -3.74 18.80 17.14
CA PHE A 620 -4.42 17.55 16.75
C PHE A 620 -5.95 17.65 16.84
N LYS A 621 -6.66 17.07 15.86
CA LYS A 621 -8.13 16.96 15.84
C LYS A 621 -8.58 15.53 15.52
N ASP A 622 -9.69 15.11 16.10
CA ASP A 622 -10.28 13.78 15.89
C ASP A 622 -9.26 12.64 16.08
N VAL A 623 -8.68 12.56 17.27
CA VAL A 623 -7.73 11.50 17.65
C VAL A 623 -8.47 10.44 18.47
N SER A 624 -8.57 9.25 17.91
CA SER A 624 -9.01 8.04 18.59
C SER A 624 -7.80 7.20 18.93
N ALA A 625 -7.74 6.74 20.18
CA ALA A 625 -6.72 5.80 20.62
C ALA A 625 -7.40 4.65 21.36
N LEU A 626 -7.23 3.42 20.91
CA LEU A 626 -7.96 2.25 21.40
C LEU A 626 -7.05 1.11 21.80
N ASN A 627 -7.53 0.36 22.79
CA ASN A 627 -6.99 -0.93 23.20
C ASN A 627 -8.04 -1.99 22.87
N TRP A 628 -7.65 -3.02 22.13
CA TRP A 628 -8.57 -4.05 21.64
C TRP A 628 -9.02 -5.05 22.72
N ASN A 629 -8.38 -5.08 23.89
CA ASN A 629 -8.73 -6.04 24.95
C ASN A 629 -9.80 -5.51 25.93
N GLY A 630 -10.99 -6.10 25.91
CA GLY A 630 -12.10 -5.75 26.81
C GLY A 630 -11.88 -6.10 28.29
N ASN A 631 -10.84 -6.87 28.63
CA ASN A 631 -10.47 -7.23 30.01
C ASN A 631 -9.37 -6.34 30.60
N TRP A 632 -8.99 -5.26 29.91
CA TRP A 632 -7.95 -4.35 30.37
C TRP A 632 -8.44 -3.47 31.55
N PRO A 633 -7.59 -3.12 32.54
CA PRO A 633 -8.01 -2.23 33.62
C PRO A 633 -8.52 -0.88 33.07
N GLU A 634 -9.73 -0.47 33.46
CA GLU A 634 -10.38 0.80 33.07
C GLU A 634 -9.50 2.06 33.29
N GLN A 635 -8.43 1.93 34.08
CA GLN A 635 -7.49 3.01 34.40
C GLN A 635 -6.35 3.19 33.38
N SER A 636 -6.22 2.32 32.38
CA SER A 636 -5.14 2.44 31.40
C SER A 636 -5.52 3.36 30.25
N ARG A 637 -4.96 4.57 30.30
CA ARG A 637 -5.19 5.62 29.30
C ARG A 637 -4.02 5.67 28.34
N ILE A 638 -4.30 5.74 27.04
CA ILE A 638 -3.31 6.19 26.06
C ILE A 638 -3.10 7.69 26.29
N ASN A 639 -1.85 8.08 26.56
CA ASN A 639 -1.51 9.43 27.03
C ASN A 639 -0.69 10.20 26.00
N CYS A 640 -0.78 11.52 26.10
CA CYS A 640 -0.06 12.49 25.29
C CYS A 640 1.01 13.14 26.19
N LYS A 641 2.28 13.13 25.77
CA LYS A 641 3.42 13.66 26.56
C LYS A 641 3.90 15.00 26.01
N ALA A 642 3.93 16.03 26.86
CA ALA A 642 4.56 17.31 26.57
C ALA A 642 5.91 17.44 27.30
N TRP A 643 6.91 18.03 26.64
CA TRP A 643 8.27 18.21 27.18
C TRP A 643 8.35 19.08 28.45
N VAL A 644 7.32 19.88 28.76
CA VAL A 644 7.24 20.66 30.01
C VAL A 644 6.90 19.77 31.24
N GLY A 645 7.08 18.45 31.12
CA GLY A 645 6.95 17.50 32.23
C GLY A 645 5.52 17.15 32.62
N SER A 646 4.51 17.54 31.83
CA SER A 646 3.10 17.22 32.09
C SER A 646 2.58 16.10 31.17
N THR A 647 2.04 15.03 31.76
CA THR A 647 1.27 14.01 31.05
C THR A 647 -0.19 14.44 30.95
N ARG A 648 -0.78 14.39 29.75
CA ARG A 648 -2.23 14.61 29.52
C ARG A 648 -2.84 13.32 28.97
N SER A 649 -4.12 13.07 29.23
CA SER A 649 -4.82 11.96 28.56
C SER A 649 -5.14 12.35 27.12
N CYS A 650 -4.86 11.49 26.15
CA CYS A 650 -5.31 11.72 24.76
C CYS A 650 -6.85 11.54 24.62
N LEU A 651 -7.51 11.01 25.65
CA LEU A 651 -8.93 10.64 25.66
C LEU A 651 -9.81 11.41 26.67
N ASP A 652 -9.31 12.49 27.29
CA ASP A 652 -10.20 13.32 28.11
C ASP A 652 -11.09 14.18 27.21
N ALA A 653 -12.36 14.36 27.61
CA ALA A 653 -13.47 14.97 26.87
C ALA A 653 -13.29 16.45 26.44
N GLY A 654 -12.05 16.93 26.36
CA GLY A 654 -11.65 18.27 25.96
C GLY A 654 -10.31 18.28 25.25
N VAL A 655 -10.16 17.51 24.16
CA VAL A 655 -8.96 17.56 23.32
C VAL A 655 -8.85 18.97 22.69
N GLY A 656 -7.98 19.76 23.32
CA GLY A 656 -7.39 21.00 22.82
C GLY A 656 -7.67 22.29 23.61
N VAL A 657 -7.62 22.26 24.94
CA VAL A 657 -7.40 23.52 25.67
C VAL A 657 -6.33 23.32 26.75
N PRO A 658 -5.29 24.18 26.84
CA PRO A 658 -4.58 24.37 28.10
C PRO A 658 -5.54 25.11 29.05
N ARG A 659 -5.90 24.48 30.18
CA ARG A 659 -6.16 25.29 31.37
C ARG A 659 -4.84 25.69 31.98
#